data_AF-A0A929REI6-F1
#
_entry.id   AF-A0A929REI6-F1
#
_cell.length_a   1.000
_cell.length_b   1.000
_cell.length_c   1.000
_cell.angle_alpha   90.00
_cell.angle_beta   90.00
_cell.angle_gamma   90.00
#
_symmetry.space_group_name_H-M   'P 1'
#
loop_
_entity.id
_entity.type
_entity.pdbx_description
1 polymer ?
#
loop_
_entity_poly.entity_id
_entity_poly.type
_entity_poly.pdbx_seq_one_letter_code
_entity_poly.pdbx_strand_id
1 'polypeptide(L)'
;MHHDEAVSSARLADTAPPRGRYAPEASLRTRGPRPRRFLTRALIAGALAAASALPALTSAVEPAHAEAPLETPGVTTTSFNRAEGRIGATVINNIEGDRTTFVSDNGYFGVVRGQSRYNSSDPNQSSIKHTSGTQVQPWLKASVAESGDYWSYIVRGKPYTATAEYSPYYISASTTSALGFKPNDPGTVTLGEPFLIGAVRHNNFTILTWNDWVHSSFDIRIGDLEESFPFDQYETTNDTETTAVPRAGGPYRYRIEGSGTYCPPGAPYKARKRGDKANWYCYEYVGTGKGDADIYKNPNPPAANREPRNYRENAGVPGQTPDSDDILTIRKTSSEKTVIINGMPHRLFIYGFVPNADGNCPAAPPAGVEPVATFVTKENRSSFGCMYGSFQQERYVRVAKAITEDSEGVGGTIPPFTFTTRVGDGWAGMTGTPDTTLVAADGFVEAGSFSDAQLTPTGYGAGGTATSSFKAFIPGQSKFVIAETGPVLPGYSPKPGYFGPTWETSELEGSPVWAMTDVTCLNGVGERVNVTRDATTGGVDFSEVAPASSPAALPITCTFTNQKQSPNLRLDKSLDAVEGETTDTITVTYRITATNDGNVKGSTGRVVDRPDFAPGLTVQSARITTEPENIDQVPALPATENYVLTEGTDIEPGASVTWFIRFTVARDTSAEGYRETLLECRTENERLVPGYGLYNEVAGPKDHDGSANNEACAPARPRSIRIEKAGTQPVGTPNDDGTYPLDGAAFAIYDNAELSGTPVATLDGGSSFVVSSLEKGVTYWLVETRAPAGHVLLPRPVPFHIEVGTDDARSTVVVADYGPDQGFTSVRVLPADADASGDAALPGIRVVDTQVGVLPKAGAAGVYPYLAVAACLLGAAAGCGWMRRRVVVMSR
;
A
#
# COMPACT_ATOMS: atom_id res chain seq x y z
N MET A 1 28.54 42.86 -23.53
CA MET A 1 28.47 43.72 -24.73
C MET A 1 27.00 43.94 -25.00
N HIS A 2 26.52 45.16 -24.74
CA HIS A 2 25.11 45.56 -24.50
C HIS A 2 24.36 44.77 -23.41
N HIS A 3 23.69 45.35 -22.40
CA HIS A 3 22.95 46.62 -22.16
C HIS A 3 21.44 46.59 -22.45
N ASP A 4 20.73 47.15 -21.46
CA ASP A 4 19.44 47.86 -21.48
C ASP A 4 18.12 47.09 -21.69
N GLU A 5 16.97 47.59 -21.22
CA GLU A 5 16.62 48.20 -19.91
C GLU A 5 15.08 48.35 -19.82
N ALA A 6 14.57 48.80 -18.66
CA ALA A 6 13.25 49.45 -18.46
C ALA A 6 11.94 48.65 -18.69
N VAL A 7 10.73 49.08 -18.27
CA VAL A 7 10.17 49.62 -16.99
C VAL A 7 8.75 50.19 -17.29
N SER A 8 7.89 50.35 -16.26
CA SER A 8 6.53 50.96 -16.27
C SER A 8 5.41 50.10 -16.89
N SER A 9 4.14 50.00 -16.44
CA SER A 9 3.17 50.73 -15.56
C SER A 9 1.86 50.94 -16.40
N ALA A 10 0.63 51.24 -15.89
CA ALA A 10 0.12 51.55 -14.56
C ALA A 10 -1.40 51.22 -14.39
N ARG A 11 -1.83 50.99 -13.14
CA ARG A 11 -3.06 51.40 -12.40
C ARG A 11 -4.45 51.67 -13.08
N LEU A 12 -5.49 51.25 -12.34
CA LEU A 12 -6.89 51.82 -12.21
C LEU A 12 -7.84 51.62 -13.41
N ALA A 13 -9.18 51.55 -13.28
CA ALA A 13 -10.10 52.00 -12.20
C ALA A 13 -11.39 51.13 -12.04
N ASP A 14 -12.30 51.55 -11.16
CA ASP A 14 -13.59 50.91 -10.81
C ASP A 14 -14.62 50.74 -11.95
N THR A 15 -15.55 49.78 -11.78
CA THR A 15 -16.99 50.09 -11.63
C THR A 15 -17.81 48.89 -11.14
N ALA A 16 -18.91 49.16 -10.40
CA ALA A 16 -19.82 48.17 -9.83
C ALA A 16 -21.31 48.58 -10.08
N PRO A 17 -22.36 47.94 -9.52
CA PRO A 17 -23.37 47.25 -10.34
C PRO A 17 -24.80 47.82 -10.20
N PRO A 18 -25.80 47.22 -10.88
CA PRO A 18 -27.23 47.44 -10.57
C PRO A 18 -27.86 46.30 -9.73
N ARG A 19 -28.95 46.64 -9.03
CA ARG A 19 -29.77 45.76 -8.14
C ARG A 19 -31.24 45.73 -8.59
N GLY A 20 -32.00 44.70 -8.18
CA GLY A 20 -33.47 44.70 -8.11
C GLY A 20 -34.05 43.27 -8.16
N ARG A 21 -34.47 42.63 -7.07
CA ARG A 21 -35.64 42.87 -6.19
C ARG A 21 -37.00 42.91 -6.92
N TYR A 22 -37.84 41.88 -6.77
CA TYR A 22 -38.98 41.83 -5.82
C TYR A 22 -39.73 40.48 -5.91
N ALA A 23 -40.47 40.12 -4.85
CA ALA A 23 -41.47 39.04 -4.82
C ALA A 23 -42.88 39.66 -4.63
N PRO A 24 -44.02 38.92 -4.81
CA PRO A 24 -44.55 38.15 -3.67
C PRO A 24 -45.42 36.89 -3.97
N GLU A 25 -45.59 36.07 -2.91
CA GLU A 25 -46.77 35.30 -2.44
C GLU A 25 -47.76 34.51 -3.35
N ALA A 26 -47.87 33.21 -3.02
CA ALA A 26 -49.09 32.44 -2.69
C ALA A 26 -50.25 32.20 -3.70
N SER A 27 -50.62 30.92 -3.91
CA SER A 27 -51.67 30.25 -3.10
C SER A 27 -52.27 28.96 -3.73
N LEU A 28 -53.09 28.27 -2.92
CA LEU A 28 -54.17 27.29 -3.25
C LEU A 28 -53.85 25.82 -3.64
N ARG A 29 -54.64 24.93 -3.02
CA ARG A 29 -54.71 23.46 -3.20
C ARG A 29 -55.82 23.11 -4.20
N THR A 30 -55.80 21.91 -4.82
CA THR A 30 -56.90 20.91 -4.63
C THR A 30 -56.68 19.51 -5.25
N ARG A 31 -57.02 18.48 -4.46
CA ARG A 31 -57.66 17.17 -4.77
C ARG A 31 -57.50 16.51 -6.17
N GLY A 32 -57.02 15.26 -6.19
CA GLY A 32 -57.34 14.26 -7.23
C GLY A 32 -58.44 13.26 -6.79
N PRO A 33 -58.65 12.12 -7.49
CA PRO A 33 -59.40 10.98 -6.93
C PRO A 33 -58.77 9.57 -7.15
N ARG A 34 -59.31 8.56 -6.44
CA ARG A 34 -59.00 7.10 -6.55
C ARG A 34 -60.23 6.29 -7.03
N PRO A 35 -60.02 5.06 -7.54
CA PRO A 35 -60.78 3.85 -7.09
C PRO A 35 -59.82 2.84 -6.38
N ARG A 36 -60.14 2.07 -5.32
CA ARG A 36 -61.20 1.05 -5.04
C ARG A 36 -61.02 -0.25 -5.86
N ARG A 37 -61.06 -1.51 -5.33
CA ARG A 37 -61.04 -2.20 -3.99
C ARG A 37 -60.50 -3.66 -4.27
N PHE A 38 -60.67 -4.80 -3.55
CA PHE A 38 -61.41 -5.30 -2.35
C PHE A 38 -60.92 -6.72 -1.91
N LEU A 39 -61.22 -7.17 -0.67
CA LEU A 39 -61.35 -8.59 -0.19
C LEU A 39 -60.07 -9.49 -0.17
N THR A 40 -59.84 -10.47 0.75
CA THR A 40 -60.60 -11.07 1.89
C THR A 40 -59.66 -11.44 3.08
N ARG A 41 -60.18 -11.87 4.25
CA ARG A 41 -59.45 -12.36 5.46
C ARG A 41 -59.57 -13.89 5.66
N ALA A 42 -58.62 -14.52 6.37
CA ALA A 42 -58.87 -15.57 7.39
C ALA A 42 -57.63 -15.90 8.26
N LEU A 43 -57.84 -16.08 9.58
CA LEU A 43 -57.21 -16.99 10.60
C LEU A 43 -55.71 -17.42 10.53
N ILE A 44 -55.04 -17.92 11.61
CA ILE A 44 -54.87 -17.56 13.05
C ILE A 44 -53.93 -18.64 13.69
N ALA A 45 -53.15 -18.26 14.72
CA ALA A 45 -52.38 -19.11 15.66
C ALA A 45 -51.11 -19.84 15.16
N GLY A 46 -50.02 -19.78 15.95
CA GLY A 46 -48.71 -20.36 15.59
C GLY A 46 -47.54 -20.18 16.59
N ALA A 47 -47.81 -20.20 17.91
CA ALA A 47 -46.84 -20.26 19.03
C ALA A 47 -45.83 -19.09 19.25
N LEU A 48 -45.61 -18.75 20.53
CA LEU A 48 -44.41 -18.05 21.01
C LEU A 48 -43.37 -19.09 21.43
N ALA A 49 -42.10 -18.89 21.03
CA ALA A 49 -40.92 -19.47 21.69
C ALA A 49 -39.67 -18.65 21.33
N ALA A 50 -38.63 -18.70 22.18
CA ALA A 50 -37.28 -18.16 21.94
C ALA A 50 -37.20 -16.66 21.59
N ALA A 51 -37.37 -15.78 22.59
CA ALA A 51 -37.00 -14.36 22.54
C ALA A 51 -35.88 -14.05 23.55
N SER A 52 -34.69 -14.65 23.37
CA SER A 52 -33.58 -14.55 24.31
C SER A 52 -32.19 -14.86 23.69
N ALA A 53 -31.84 -14.21 22.59
CA ALA A 53 -30.48 -14.12 22.04
C ALA A 53 -30.39 -12.94 21.05
N LEU A 54 -29.17 -12.45 20.77
CA LEU A 54 -28.79 -11.39 19.81
C LEU A 54 -29.19 -9.94 20.15
N PRO A 55 -28.23 -9.19 20.72
CA PRO A 55 -28.05 -7.76 20.42
C PRO A 55 -26.60 -7.48 19.97
N ALA A 56 -26.17 -8.08 18.85
CA ALA A 56 -24.89 -7.78 18.20
C ALA A 56 -24.93 -8.18 16.71
N LEU A 57 -25.22 -7.22 15.82
CA LEU A 57 -24.92 -7.24 14.38
C LEU A 57 -25.37 -5.92 13.71
N THR A 58 -24.77 -4.83 14.17
CA THR A 58 -24.71 -3.55 13.44
C THR A 58 -23.26 -3.19 13.13
N SER A 59 -22.48 -4.18 12.70
CA SER A 59 -21.30 -3.92 11.89
C SER A 59 -21.74 -3.18 10.63
N ALA A 60 -21.00 -2.13 10.26
CA ALA A 60 -21.20 -1.50 8.96
C ALA A 60 -20.88 -2.55 7.88
N VAL A 61 -21.91 -3.02 7.17
CA VAL A 61 -21.70 -3.67 5.89
C VAL A 61 -21.39 -2.55 4.92
N GLU A 62 -20.10 -2.30 4.72
CA GLU A 62 -19.61 -1.49 3.61
C GLU A 62 -20.25 -1.97 2.30
N PRO A 63 -20.50 -1.08 1.33
CA PRO A 63 -20.97 -1.50 0.02
C PRO A 63 -19.89 -2.39 -0.62
N ALA A 64 -20.08 -3.71 -0.52
CA ALA A 64 -19.15 -4.69 -1.05
C ALA A 64 -18.90 -4.40 -2.53
N HIS A 65 -17.75 -3.82 -2.83
CA HIS A 65 -17.36 -3.49 -4.20
C HIS A 65 -17.37 -4.80 -4.98
N ALA A 66 -18.29 -4.89 -5.94
CA ALA A 66 -18.44 -6.10 -6.75
C ALA A 66 -17.12 -6.36 -7.47
N GLU A 67 -16.44 -7.43 -7.06
CA GLU A 67 -15.13 -7.81 -7.56
C GLU A 67 -15.23 -7.95 -9.09
N ALA A 68 -14.28 -7.35 -9.82
CA ALA A 68 -14.36 -7.29 -11.27
C ALA A 68 -14.49 -8.71 -11.88
N PRO A 69 -15.32 -8.90 -12.93
CA PRO A 69 -15.56 -10.23 -13.49
C PRO A 69 -14.25 -10.84 -14.02
N LEU A 70 -14.09 -12.15 -13.87
CA LEU A 70 -12.97 -12.88 -14.45
C LEU A 70 -13.07 -12.87 -15.98
N GLU A 71 -11.97 -12.57 -16.67
CA GLU A 71 -11.96 -12.50 -18.14
C GLU A 71 -12.29 -13.86 -18.77
N THR A 72 -13.02 -13.82 -19.88
CA THR A 72 -13.33 -15.05 -20.64
C THR A 72 -12.23 -15.31 -21.67
N PRO A 73 -11.56 -16.49 -21.67
CA PRO A 73 -10.49 -16.81 -22.61
C PRO A 73 -10.89 -16.69 -24.08
N GLY A 74 -10.01 -16.08 -24.88
CA GLY A 74 -10.20 -15.82 -26.30
C GLY A 74 -10.01 -17.03 -27.22
N VAL A 75 -10.82 -18.08 -27.04
CA VAL A 75 -10.84 -19.22 -27.98
C VAL A 75 -11.54 -18.78 -29.27
N THR A 76 -10.75 -18.50 -30.30
CA THR A 76 -11.27 -18.16 -31.64
C THR A 76 -10.67 -19.07 -32.71
N THR A 77 -11.39 -19.21 -33.83
CA THR A 77 -10.90 -19.89 -35.03
C THR A 77 -10.55 -18.88 -36.11
N THR A 78 -9.75 -19.32 -37.08
CA THR A 78 -9.47 -18.58 -38.31
C THR A 78 -9.32 -19.56 -39.48
N SER A 79 -9.40 -19.05 -40.71
CA SER A 79 -9.10 -19.82 -41.92
C SER A 79 -8.22 -19.01 -42.86
N PHE A 80 -7.32 -19.67 -43.58
CA PHE A 80 -6.32 -19.01 -44.41
C PHE A 80 -6.62 -19.24 -45.90
N ASN A 81 -6.49 -18.18 -46.71
CA ASN A 81 -6.69 -18.22 -48.17
C ASN A 81 -5.41 -18.62 -48.95
N ARG A 82 -4.31 -18.86 -48.24
CA ARG A 82 -2.96 -19.08 -48.77
C ARG A 82 -2.20 -20.02 -47.84
N ALA A 83 -1.80 -21.17 -48.38
CA ALA A 83 -0.86 -22.10 -47.77
C ALA A 83 0.20 -22.49 -48.83
N GLU A 84 1.44 -22.04 -48.64
CA GLU A 84 2.57 -22.31 -49.54
C GLU A 84 3.81 -22.67 -48.72
N GLY A 85 4.70 -23.50 -49.28
CA GLY A 85 5.95 -23.88 -48.63
C GLY A 85 7.03 -24.31 -49.63
N ARG A 86 8.28 -24.36 -49.18
CA ARG A 86 9.41 -24.91 -49.94
C ARG A 86 10.59 -25.25 -49.03
N ILE A 87 11.57 -25.98 -49.55
CA ILE A 87 12.94 -25.92 -49.02
C ILE A 87 13.56 -24.58 -49.47
N GLY A 88 13.99 -23.78 -48.50
CA GLY A 88 14.54 -22.44 -48.68
C GLY A 88 16.01 -22.40 -49.07
N ALA A 89 16.66 -21.27 -48.75
CA ALA A 89 18.07 -21.04 -49.06
C ALA A 89 18.94 -22.10 -48.35
N THR A 90 19.94 -22.63 -49.06
CA THR A 90 20.69 -23.81 -48.59
C THR A 90 22.18 -23.69 -48.83
N VAL A 91 22.99 -23.81 -47.79
CA VAL A 91 24.46 -23.94 -47.86
C VAL A 91 24.85 -25.39 -47.62
N ILE A 92 25.89 -25.87 -48.32
CA ILE A 92 26.45 -27.22 -48.15
C ILE A 92 27.96 -27.09 -48.00
N ASN A 93 28.54 -27.66 -46.94
CA ASN A 93 29.99 -27.62 -46.64
C ASN A 93 30.40 -28.68 -45.57
N ASN A 94 31.51 -28.46 -44.87
CA ASN A 94 32.08 -29.36 -43.83
C ASN A 94 32.13 -28.74 -42.41
N ILE A 95 31.45 -27.63 -42.16
CA ILE A 95 31.64 -26.84 -40.94
C ILE A 95 30.29 -26.64 -40.27
N GLU A 96 30.07 -27.30 -39.13
CA GLU A 96 28.82 -27.16 -38.38
C GLU A 96 28.51 -25.69 -38.09
N GLY A 97 27.42 -25.20 -38.68
CA GLY A 97 26.89 -23.88 -38.44
C GLY A 97 27.43 -22.78 -39.35
N ASP A 98 28.34 -23.08 -40.29
CA ASP A 98 28.69 -22.13 -41.35
C ASP A 98 27.56 -22.10 -42.40
N ARG A 99 26.63 -21.17 -42.21
CA ARG A 99 25.50 -20.94 -43.11
C ARG A 99 25.81 -19.92 -44.20
N THR A 100 27.10 -19.75 -44.54
CA THR A 100 27.58 -18.74 -45.51
C THR A 100 28.50 -19.32 -46.60
N THR A 101 29.44 -20.21 -46.26
CA THR A 101 30.40 -20.78 -47.22
C THR A 101 29.77 -21.91 -48.03
N PHE A 102 29.27 -21.60 -49.22
CA PHE A 102 28.70 -22.60 -50.15
C PHE A 102 29.77 -23.40 -50.90
N VAL A 103 29.65 -24.74 -50.87
CA VAL A 103 30.42 -25.68 -51.69
C VAL A 103 29.46 -26.45 -52.63
N SER A 104 29.88 -26.61 -53.90
CA SER A 104 29.09 -27.31 -54.93
C SER A 104 29.11 -28.84 -54.75
N ASP A 105 28.08 -29.39 -54.09
CA ASP A 105 27.93 -30.82 -53.83
C ASP A 105 27.03 -31.56 -54.85
N ASN A 106 27.14 -31.22 -56.14
CA ASN A 106 26.32 -31.77 -57.25
C ASN A 106 24.79 -31.56 -57.12
N GLY A 107 24.36 -30.73 -56.17
CA GLY A 107 22.96 -30.64 -55.77
C GLY A 107 22.03 -29.96 -56.79
N TYR A 108 20.74 -30.23 -56.61
CA TYR A 108 19.64 -29.62 -57.35
C TYR A 108 18.48 -29.31 -56.40
N PHE A 109 17.92 -28.12 -56.50
CA PHE A 109 16.58 -27.84 -56.01
C PHE A 109 15.52 -28.29 -57.04
N GLY A 110 14.30 -28.51 -56.60
CA GLY A 110 13.19 -28.75 -57.51
C GLY A 110 11.93 -29.29 -56.85
N VAL A 111 10.82 -29.11 -57.55
CA VAL A 111 9.55 -29.78 -57.23
C VAL A 111 9.46 -31.06 -58.06
N VAL A 112 9.25 -32.21 -57.42
CA VAL A 112 9.01 -33.51 -58.09
C VAL A 112 7.89 -34.28 -57.38
N ARG A 113 7.35 -35.31 -58.04
CA ARG A 113 6.32 -36.18 -57.43
C ARG A 113 6.95 -37.25 -56.55
N GLY A 114 6.49 -37.38 -55.32
CA GLY A 114 6.93 -38.39 -54.34
C GLY A 114 8.44 -38.62 -54.36
N GLN A 115 8.84 -39.86 -54.65
CA GLN A 115 10.25 -40.26 -54.79
C GLN A 115 10.56 -40.55 -56.27
N SER A 116 10.72 -39.50 -57.08
CA SER A 116 11.02 -39.63 -58.51
C SER A 116 12.14 -38.71 -58.98
N ARG A 117 12.61 -38.96 -60.20
CA ARG A 117 13.40 -38.00 -60.98
C ARG A 117 12.50 -37.02 -61.72
N TYR A 118 13.05 -35.85 -62.04
CA TYR A 118 12.38 -34.81 -62.80
C TYR A 118 11.76 -35.31 -64.12
N ASN A 119 10.48 -34.97 -64.34
CA ASN A 119 9.77 -35.15 -65.60
C ASN A 119 9.43 -33.79 -66.21
N SER A 120 10.12 -33.42 -67.29
CA SER A 120 9.89 -32.16 -68.03
C SER A 120 8.54 -32.07 -68.76
N SER A 121 7.75 -33.16 -68.79
CA SER A 121 6.38 -33.15 -69.33
C SER A 121 5.32 -32.80 -68.27
N ASP A 122 5.70 -32.68 -67.00
CA ASP A 122 4.82 -32.35 -65.88
C ASP A 122 5.02 -30.87 -65.50
N PRO A 123 4.08 -29.96 -65.81
CA PRO A 123 4.28 -28.52 -65.69
C PRO A 123 4.38 -28.01 -64.24
N ASN A 124 4.04 -28.83 -63.26
CA ASN A 124 4.21 -28.52 -61.84
C ASN A 124 5.61 -28.94 -61.32
N GLN A 125 6.37 -29.73 -62.08
CA GLN A 125 7.73 -30.11 -61.70
C GLN A 125 8.74 -29.06 -62.11
N SER A 126 9.82 -28.97 -61.35
CA SER A 126 10.96 -28.10 -61.66
C SER A 126 12.27 -28.78 -61.31
N SER A 127 13.34 -28.39 -62.01
CA SER A 127 14.70 -28.75 -61.63
C SER A 127 15.62 -27.55 -61.83
N ILE A 128 16.32 -27.18 -60.78
CA ILE A 128 17.16 -25.99 -60.71
C ILE A 128 18.50 -26.42 -60.11
N LYS A 129 19.59 -26.32 -60.88
CA LYS A 129 20.92 -26.69 -60.38
C LYS A 129 21.33 -25.80 -59.21
N HIS A 130 21.83 -26.41 -58.14
CA HIS A 130 22.32 -25.68 -56.97
C HIS A 130 23.70 -25.07 -57.27
N THR A 131 23.82 -23.76 -57.14
CA THR A 131 24.96 -22.95 -57.60
C THR A 131 25.34 -21.80 -56.66
N SER A 132 24.53 -21.50 -55.65
CA SER A 132 24.82 -20.48 -54.62
C SER A 132 24.04 -20.79 -53.35
N GLY A 133 24.64 -20.53 -52.18
CA GLY A 133 23.97 -20.66 -50.87
C GLY A 133 22.71 -19.81 -50.70
N THR A 134 22.60 -18.71 -51.47
CA THR A 134 21.44 -17.80 -51.47
C THR A 134 20.33 -18.21 -52.44
N GLN A 135 20.50 -19.31 -53.17
CA GLN A 135 19.56 -19.74 -54.19
C GLN A 135 18.32 -20.39 -53.56
N VAL A 136 17.14 -20.05 -54.07
CA VAL A 136 15.85 -20.60 -53.63
C VAL A 136 15.02 -21.07 -54.81
N GLN A 137 14.12 -22.02 -54.57
CA GLN A 137 13.17 -22.53 -55.55
C GLN A 137 11.82 -21.78 -55.52
N PRO A 138 10.95 -21.93 -56.53
CA PRO A 138 9.58 -21.45 -56.49
C PRO A 138 8.81 -22.02 -55.29
N TRP A 139 7.78 -21.30 -54.85
CA TRP A 139 6.89 -21.75 -53.79
C TRP A 139 5.95 -22.85 -54.29
N LEU A 140 5.86 -23.95 -53.55
CA LEU A 140 4.89 -25.01 -53.78
C LEU A 140 3.61 -24.69 -53.00
N LYS A 141 2.47 -24.65 -53.69
CA LYS A 141 1.15 -24.45 -53.05
C LYS A 141 0.66 -25.76 -52.45
N ALA A 142 0.06 -25.71 -51.26
CA ALA A 142 -0.46 -26.90 -50.58
C ALA A 142 -1.44 -27.72 -51.45
N SER A 143 -2.39 -27.05 -52.12
CA SER A 143 -3.35 -27.70 -53.02
C SER A 143 -2.73 -28.36 -54.26
N VAL A 144 -1.55 -27.90 -54.71
CA VAL A 144 -0.75 -28.61 -55.73
C VAL A 144 -0.03 -29.78 -55.09
N ALA A 145 0.62 -29.57 -53.94
CA ALA A 145 1.36 -30.58 -53.19
C ALA A 145 0.50 -31.81 -52.87
N GLU A 146 -0.73 -31.60 -52.39
CA GLU A 146 -1.73 -32.62 -52.10
C GLU A 146 -2.16 -33.36 -53.38
N SER A 147 -2.72 -32.64 -54.35
CA SER A 147 -3.45 -33.22 -55.51
C SER A 147 -2.61 -34.05 -56.49
N GLY A 148 -1.27 -33.98 -56.42
CA GLY A 148 -0.39 -34.80 -57.24
C GLY A 148 0.78 -35.47 -56.51
N ASP A 149 0.79 -35.44 -55.18
CA ASP A 149 1.94 -35.79 -54.32
C ASP A 149 3.23 -35.08 -54.73
N TYR A 150 3.19 -33.76 -54.89
CA TYR A 150 4.39 -32.98 -55.17
C TYR A 150 5.12 -32.58 -53.89
N TRP A 151 6.45 -32.63 -53.93
CA TRP A 151 7.35 -32.29 -52.84
C TRP A 151 8.38 -31.28 -53.35
N SER A 152 8.64 -30.23 -52.56
CA SER A 152 9.75 -29.31 -52.77
C SER A 152 11.00 -29.90 -52.15
N TYR A 153 12.09 -30.05 -52.92
CA TYR A 153 13.29 -30.78 -52.51
C TYR A 153 14.57 -29.92 -52.63
N ILE A 154 15.58 -30.28 -51.82
CA ILE A 154 17.00 -30.20 -52.16
C ILE A 154 17.55 -31.63 -52.26
N VAL A 155 18.34 -31.92 -53.30
CA VAL A 155 19.16 -33.14 -53.38
C VAL A 155 20.64 -32.81 -53.42
N ARG A 156 21.49 -33.77 -53.08
CA ARG A 156 22.95 -33.62 -52.99
C ARG A 156 23.72 -34.91 -53.31
N GLY A 157 25.03 -34.79 -53.49
CA GLY A 157 25.95 -35.91 -53.72
C GLY A 157 25.76 -36.65 -55.05
N LYS A 158 26.32 -37.86 -55.13
CA LYS A 158 26.11 -38.82 -56.23
C LYS A 158 25.93 -40.23 -55.65
N PRO A 159 25.07 -41.10 -56.19
CA PRO A 159 25.00 -42.48 -55.73
C PRO A 159 26.34 -43.21 -55.96
N TYR A 160 26.76 -44.04 -55.01
CA TYR A 160 27.95 -44.88 -55.16
C TYR A 160 27.87 -45.85 -56.36
N THR A 161 26.67 -46.25 -56.74
CA THR A 161 26.39 -47.07 -57.93
C THR A 161 25.32 -46.38 -58.79
N ALA A 162 25.68 -46.01 -60.02
CA ALA A 162 24.76 -45.33 -60.93
C ALA A 162 23.61 -46.26 -61.35
N THR A 163 22.37 -45.79 -61.19
CA THR A 163 21.15 -46.48 -61.65
C THR A 163 20.53 -45.75 -62.84
N ALA A 164 19.55 -46.36 -63.51
CA ALA A 164 18.82 -45.73 -64.62
C ALA A 164 17.93 -44.54 -64.19
N GLU A 165 17.72 -44.34 -62.89
CA GLU A 165 16.94 -43.22 -62.34
C GLU A 165 17.80 -41.98 -62.01
N TYR A 166 19.12 -42.16 -61.86
CA TYR A 166 20.04 -41.06 -61.58
C TYR A 166 20.32 -40.22 -62.83
N SER A 167 20.24 -38.89 -62.70
CA SER A 167 20.67 -37.92 -63.70
C SER A 167 21.71 -36.97 -63.11
N PRO A 168 22.84 -36.69 -63.79
CA PRO A 168 23.76 -35.63 -63.39
C PRO A 168 23.29 -34.23 -63.83
N TYR A 169 22.19 -34.13 -64.60
CA TYR A 169 21.70 -32.89 -65.22
C TYR A 169 20.40 -32.35 -64.61
N TYR A 170 19.68 -33.15 -63.82
CA TYR A 170 18.39 -32.82 -63.21
C TYR A 170 18.25 -33.49 -61.84
N ILE A 171 17.26 -33.07 -61.06
CA ILE A 171 16.95 -33.62 -59.74
C ILE A 171 16.46 -35.09 -59.83
N SER A 172 17.07 -35.99 -59.03
CA SER A 172 16.77 -37.42 -58.95
C SER A 172 16.59 -37.88 -57.49
N ALA A 173 15.51 -37.43 -56.85
CA ALA A 173 15.20 -37.69 -55.43
C ALA A 173 15.00 -39.19 -55.09
N SER A 174 14.98 -40.07 -56.09
CA SER A 174 14.93 -41.53 -55.97
C SER A 174 16.30 -42.21 -55.76
N THR A 175 17.42 -41.48 -55.85
CA THR A 175 18.78 -42.07 -55.92
C THR A 175 19.87 -41.33 -55.14
N THR A 176 19.50 -40.32 -54.36
CA THR A 176 20.42 -39.41 -53.66
C THR A 176 19.83 -39.03 -52.31
N SER A 177 20.68 -38.68 -51.34
CA SER A 177 20.29 -37.86 -50.19
C SER A 177 19.42 -36.69 -50.65
N ALA A 178 18.16 -36.67 -50.20
CA ALA A 178 17.11 -35.77 -50.69
C ALA A 178 16.18 -35.33 -49.56
N LEU A 179 16.32 -34.08 -49.13
CA LEU A 179 15.53 -33.45 -48.08
C LEU A 179 14.38 -32.68 -48.72
N GLY A 180 13.14 -33.04 -48.36
CA GLY A 180 11.93 -32.57 -49.00
C GLY A 180 10.86 -32.11 -48.02
N PHE A 181 10.08 -31.12 -48.47
CA PHE A 181 8.96 -30.56 -47.74
C PHE A 181 7.70 -30.52 -48.62
N LYS A 182 6.59 -31.00 -48.06
CA LYS A 182 5.25 -31.00 -48.65
C LYS A 182 4.33 -30.15 -47.78
N PRO A 183 4.02 -28.91 -48.18
CA PRO A 183 3.12 -28.05 -47.40
C PRO A 183 1.70 -28.60 -47.39
N ASN A 184 1.04 -28.47 -46.24
CA ASN A 184 -0.37 -28.81 -46.03
C ASN A 184 -1.24 -27.54 -46.06
N ASP A 185 -2.52 -27.67 -46.41
CA ASP A 185 -3.50 -26.62 -46.18
C ASP A 185 -4.14 -26.85 -44.80
N PRO A 186 -3.94 -25.94 -43.82
CA PRO A 186 -4.48 -26.11 -42.48
C PRO A 186 -6.00 -25.85 -42.41
N GLY A 187 -6.62 -25.31 -43.48
CA GLY A 187 -8.05 -25.06 -43.55
C GLY A 187 -8.53 -24.06 -42.49
N THR A 188 -9.34 -24.54 -41.55
CA THR A 188 -9.80 -23.77 -40.38
C THR A 188 -9.07 -24.28 -39.14
N VAL A 189 -8.34 -23.39 -38.46
CA VAL A 189 -7.58 -23.70 -37.24
C VAL A 189 -8.21 -23.02 -36.02
N THR A 190 -8.06 -23.64 -34.85
CA THR A 190 -8.26 -22.99 -33.55
C THR A 190 -6.96 -22.33 -33.13
N LEU A 191 -7.01 -21.08 -32.64
CA LEU A 191 -5.81 -20.38 -32.14
C LEU A 191 -5.37 -20.96 -30.80
N GLY A 192 -4.06 -20.96 -30.54
CA GLY A 192 -3.43 -21.70 -29.43
C GLY A 192 -3.21 -23.19 -29.68
N GLU A 193 -4.07 -23.85 -30.46
CA GLU A 193 -4.04 -25.29 -30.72
C GLU A 193 -3.09 -25.70 -31.88
N PRO A 194 -2.55 -26.93 -31.88
CA PRO A 194 -1.67 -27.43 -32.93
C PRO A 194 -2.41 -27.90 -34.19
N PHE A 195 -1.96 -27.44 -35.35
CA PHE A 195 -2.42 -27.84 -36.69
C PHE A 195 -1.25 -28.28 -37.58
N LEU A 196 -1.51 -29.12 -38.58
CA LEU A 196 -0.50 -29.61 -39.53
C LEU A 196 -0.06 -28.51 -40.52
N ILE A 197 1.22 -28.14 -40.52
CA ILE A 197 1.81 -27.23 -41.53
C ILE A 197 2.31 -28.01 -42.75
N GLY A 198 2.80 -29.24 -42.56
CA GLY A 198 3.24 -30.08 -43.68
C GLY A 198 3.98 -31.33 -43.26
N ALA A 199 4.33 -32.14 -44.26
CA ALA A 199 5.17 -33.31 -44.10
C ALA A 199 6.62 -33.01 -44.54
N VAL A 200 7.57 -33.45 -43.73
CA VAL A 200 9.01 -33.44 -43.97
C VAL A 200 9.43 -34.86 -44.34
N ARG A 201 10.36 -34.98 -45.30
CA ARG A 201 10.84 -36.27 -45.80
C ARG A 201 12.33 -36.20 -46.08
N HIS A 202 13.11 -37.16 -45.55
CA HIS A 202 14.46 -37.42 -46.01
C HIS A 202 14.48 -38.75 -46.75
N ASN A 203 14.83 -38.75 -48.03
CA ASN A 203 15.24 -39.98 -48.71
C ASN A 203 16.74 -40.12 -48.44
N ASN A 204 17.10 -40.77 -47.34
CA ASN A 204 18.50 -40.97 -47.02
C ASN A 204 19.02 -42.14 -47.86
N PHE A 205 19.85 -41.83 -48.86
CA PHE A 205 20.42 -42.79 -49.79
C PHE A 205 21.92 -42.56 -49.90
N THR A 206 22.69 -43.59 -49.55
CA THR A 206 24.15 -43.69 -49.60
C THR A 206 24.78 -42.91 -50.78
N ILE A 207 25.34 -41.74 -50.51
CA ILE A 207 26.01 -40.89 -51.52
C ILE A 207 27.51 -40.75 -51.31
N LEU A 208 28.22 -40.66 -52.44
CA LEU A 208 29.54 -40.08 -52.51
C LEU A 208 29.42 -38.55 -52.39
N THR A 209 29.80 -38.04 -51.23
CA THR A 209 29.98 -36.62 -50.88
C THR A 209 31.36 -36.43 -50.21
N TRP A 210 31.86 -35.19 -50.22
CA TRP A 210 32.99 -34.72 -49.40
C TRP A 210 32.59 -33.50 -48.55
N ASN A 211 31.30 -33.33 -48.32
CA ASN A 211 30.68 -32.28 -47.51
C ASN A 211 29.81 -32.98 -46.47
N ASP A 212 30.02 -32.74 -45.19
CA ASP A 212 29.27 -33.42 -44.12
C ASP A 212 27.96 -32.71 -43.76
N TRP A 213 27.79 -31.41 -44.09
CA TRP A 213 26.67 -30.59 -43.61
C TRP A 213 25.82 -29.95 -44.70
N VAL A 214 24.51 -29.90 -44.47
CA VAL A 214 23.52 -29.08 -45.18
C VAL A 214 22.87 -28.13 -44.19
N HIS A 215 23.00 -26.82 -44.41
CA HIS A 215 22.34 -25.77 -43.64
C HIS A 215 21.24 -25.17 -44.50
N SER A 216 19.98 -25.35 -44.11
CA SER A 216 18.82 -25.01 -44.95
C SER A 216 17.65 -24.50 -44.10
N SER A 217 16.46 -24.42 -44.67
CA SER A 217 15.26 -23.90 -44.02
C SER A 217 13.96 -24.47 -44.60
N PHE A 218 12.96 -24.63 -43.75
CA PHE A 218 11.56 -24.73 -44.18
C PHE A 218 11.03 -23.31 -44.33
N ASP A 219 10.84 -22.89 -45.57
CA ASP A 219 10.20 -21.62 -45.91
C ASP A 219 8.69 -21.84 -45.93
N ILE A 220 7.94 -21.05 -45.17
CA ILE A 220 6.51 -21.26 -44.89
C ILE A 220 5.72 -19.96 -45.13
N ARG A 221 4.56 -20.08 -45.77
CA ARG A 221 3.57 -19.01 -45.95
C ARG A 221 2.17 -19.49 -45.56
N ILE A 222 1.55 -18.81 -44.60
CA ILE A 222 0.19 -19.10 -44.13
C ILE A 222 -0.54 -17.76 -43.94
N GLY A 223 -1.58 -17.52 -44.75
CA GLY A 223 -2.20 -16.20 -44.84
C GLY A 223 -1.17 -15.14 -45.24
N ASP A 224 -1.03 -14.08 -44.44
CA ASP A 224 -0.03 -13.01 -44.64
C ASP A 224 1.34 -13.32 -44.01
N LEU A 225 1.47 -14.36 -43.18
CA LEU A 225 2.77 -14.77 -42.64
C LEU A 225 3.67 -15.30 -43.76
N GLU A 226 4.95 -14.93 -43.71
CA GLU A 226 6.01 -15.48 -44.55
C GLU A 226 7.30 -15.56 -43.72
N GLU A 227 7.72 -16.78 -43.34
CA GLU A 227 8.78 -17.02 -42.35
C GLU A 227 9.67 -18.20 -42.77
N SER A 228 10.93 -18.16 -42.35
CA SER A 228 11.93 -19.22 -42.59
C SER A 228 12.32 -19.89 -41.27
N PHE A 229 12.15 -21.21 -41.19
CA PHE A 229 12.52 -22.03 -40.04
C PHE A 229 13.77 -22.85 -40.37
N PRO A 230 14.99 -22.37 -40.02
CA PRO A 230 16.24 -23.06 -40.32
C PRO A 230 16.37 -24.45 -39.70
N PHE A 231 17.03 -25.33 -40.45
CA PHE A 231 17.45 -26.66 -40.02
C PHE A 231 18.86 -26.98 -40.53
N ASP A 232 19.52 -27.92 -39.88
CA ASP A 232 20.78 -28.51 -40.34
C ASP A 232 20.60 -30.03 -40.54
N GLN A 233 21.10 -30.60 -41.63
CA GLN A 233 21.34 -32.05 -41.77
C GLN A 233 22.85 -32.31 -41.67
N TYR A 234 23.20 -33.32 -40.87
CA TYR A 234 24.51 -33.94 -40.83
C TYR A 234 24.45 -35.28 -41.57
N GLU A 235 25.25 -35.39 -42.62
CA GLU A 235 25.55 -36.63 -43.33
C GLU A 235 26.53 -37.43 -42.50
N THR A 236 26.14 -38.63 -42.11
CA THR A 236 26.97 -39.53 -41.33
C THR A 236 27.90 -40.35 -42.24
N THR A 237 28.87 -41.06 -41.64
CA THR A 237 29.78 -41.88 -42.45
C THR A 237 29.08 -43.13 -42.96
N ASN A 238 28.63 -43.04 -44.22
CA ASN A 238 28.11 -44.13 -45.05
C ASN A 238 29.00 -45.39 -45.00
N ASP A 239 28.49 -46.46 -44.38
CA ASP A 239 29.05 -47.82 -44.43
C ASP A 239 28.70 -48.52 -45.76
N THR A 240 29.68 -48.72 -46.65
CA THR A 240 29.48 -49.34 -47.98
C THR A 240 30.06 -50.76 -48.12
N GLU A 241 30.89 -51.20 -47.19
CA GLU A 241 31.55 -52.52 -47.17
C GLU A 241 31.19 -53.26 -45.88
N THR A 242 31.47 -54.56 -45.77
CA THR A 242 31.13 -55.34 -44.56
C THR A 242 31.74 -54.71 -43.30
N THR A 243 30.89 -54.10 -42.46
CA THR A 243 31.29 -53.35 -41.26
C THR A 243 30.91 -54.10 -39.99
N ALA A 244 31.80 -54.03 -38.99
CA ALA A 244 31.57 -54.42 -37.61
C ALA A 244 31.28 -53.17 -36.77
N VAL A 245 30.12 -53.18 -36.08
CA VAL A 245 29.70 -52.12 -35.15
C VAL A 245 29.94 -52.64 -33.72
N PRO A 246 30.61 -51.86 -32.84
CA PRO A 246 30.79 -52.27 -31.45
C PRO A 246 29.45 -52.46 -30.72
N ARG A 247 29.22 -53.65 -30.17
CA ARG A 247 28.12 -53.96 -29.26
C ARG A 247 28.57 -54.98 -28.22
N ALA A 248 28.56 -54.58 -26.95
CA ALA A 248 28.75 -55.51 -25.84
C ALA A 248 27.64 -56.59 -25.86
N GLY A 249 28.05 -57.86 -25.88
CA GLY A 249 27.11 -58.97 -26.08
C GLY A 249 26.70 -59.19 -27.56
N GLY A 250 27.47 -58.67 -28.51
CA GLY A 250 27.38 -59.05 -29.92
C GLY A 250 27.68 -60.53 -30.18
N PRO A 251 27.39 -61.07 -31.37
CA PRO A 251 27.74 -62.44 -31.75
C PRO A 251 29.20 -62.62 -32.18
N TYR A 252 29.91 -61.52 -32.47
CA TYR A 252 31.30 -61.54 -32.90
C TYR A 252 32.24 -60.95 -31.85
N ARG A 253 33.47 -61.47 -31.79
CA ARG A 253 34.55 -60.92 -30.98
C ARG A 253 35.74 -60.57 -31.87
N TYR A 254 36.23 -59.34 -31.78
CA TYR A 254 37.46 -58.91 -32.43
C TYR A 254 38.64 -59.82 -32.03
N ARG A 255 39.55 -60.10 -32.98
CA ARG A 255 40.76 -60.89 -32.71
C ARG A 255 42.04 -60.24 -33.19
N ILE A 256 42.10 -59.83 -34.46
CA ILE A 256 43.33 -59.30 -35.06
C ILE A 256 42.99 -58.43 -36.28
N GLU A 257 43.92 -57.54 -36.64
CA GLU A 257 43.91 -56.87 -37.94
C GLU A 257 44.16 -57.88 -39.06
N GLY A 258 43.35 -57.80 -40.11
CA GLY A 258 43.41 -58.66 -41.28
C GLY A 258 44.13 -57.95 -42.42
N SER A 259 45.05 -58.64 -43.08
CA SER A 259 45.53 -58.13 -44.37
C SER A 259 44.39 -58.19 -45.39
N GLY A 260 44.46 -57.36 -46.43
CA GLY A 260 43.34 -57.17 -47.38
C GLY A 260 42.77 -58.45 -48.01
N THR A 261 43.51 -59.56 -47.99
CA THR A 261 43.12 -60.86 -48.55
C THR A 261 43.16 -62.05 -47.57
N TYR A 262 43.35 -61.86 -46.27
CA TYR A 262 43.50 -62.97 -45.30
C TYR A 262 42.95 -62.68 -43.90
N CYS A 263 42.19 -63.64 -43.37
CA CYS A 263 41.90 -63.81 -41.95
C CYS A 263 42.26 -65.25 -41.50
N PRO A 264 42.70 -65.46 -40.25
CA PRO A 264 43.11 -66.77 -39.77
C PRO A 264 41.89 -67.69 -39.52
N PRO A 265 42.04 -69.03 -39.55
CA PRO A 265 40.93 -69.97 -39.38
C PRO A 265 40.14 -69.83 -38.07
N GLY A 266 40.77 -69.33 -36.99
CA GLY A 266 40.12 -69.05 -35.71
C GLY A 266 39.41 -67.69 -35.62
N ALA A 267 39.47 -66.87 -36.66
CA ALA A 267 38.75 -65.60 -36.75
C ALA A 267 38.36 -65.31 -38.22
N PRO A 268 37.56 -66.19 -38.87
CA PRO A 268 37.41 -66.17 -40.33
C PRO A 268 36.48 -65.06 -40.86
N TYR A 269 35.75 -64.37 -39.98
CA TYR A 269 34.77 -63.35 -40.38
C TYR A 269 35.49 -62.01 -40.53
N LYS A 270 35.56 -61.53 -41.78
CA LYS A 270 36.28 -60.32 -42.15
C LYS A 270 35.33 -59.11 -42.13
N ALA A 271 35.68 -58.04 -41.44
CA ALA A 271 34.88 -56.81 -41.43
C ALA A 271 35.76 -55.58 -41.20
N ARG A 272 35.36 -54.43 -41.70
CA ARG A 272 35.95 -53.14 -41.32
C ARG A 272 35.40 -52.73 -39.95
N LYS A 273 36.13 -51.90 -39.21
CA LYS A 273 35.53 -51.18 -38.06
C LYS A 273 34.83 -49.95 -38.61
N ARG A 274 33.67 -49.58 -38.07
CA ARG A 274 33.02 -48.31 -38.45
C ARG A 274 34.02 -47.15 -38.33
N GLY A 275 34.02 -46.27 -39.33
CA GLY A 275 34.97 -45.16 -39.47
C GLY A 275 36.27 -45.53 -40.20
N ASP A 276 36.72 -46.79 -40.17
CA ASP A 276 37.92 -47.21 -40.89
C ASP A 276 37.60 -47.61 -42.34
N LYS A 277 37.80 -46.64 -43.26
CA LYS A 277 37.59 -46.81 -44.70
C LYS A 277 38.79 -47.48 -45.42
N ALA A 278 39.84 -47.88 -44.69
CA ALA A 278 41.06 -48.47 -45.24
C ALA A 278 41.26 -49.95 -44.81
N ASN A 279 41.41 -50.19 -43.52
CA ASN A 279 41.84 -51.49 -42.99
C ASN A 279 40.71 -52.51 -42.94
N TRP A 280 41.08 -53.76 -42.68
CA TRP A 280 40.16 -54.86 -42.45
C TRP A 280 40.54 -55.56 -41.14
N TYR A 281 39.55 -56.11 -40.45
CA TYR A 281 39.72 -56.76 -39.16
C TYR A 281 39.06 -58.14 -39.19
N CYS A 282 39.61 -59.06 -38.40
CA CYS A 282 39.22 -60.45 -38.35
C CYS A 282 38.55 -60.76 -37.01
N TYR A 283 37.37 -61.37 -37.09
CA TYR A 283 36.47 -61.64 -35.97
C TYR A 283 36.20 -63.14 -35.84
N GLU A 284 36.12 -63.62 -34.61
CA GLU A 284 35.58 -64.94 -34.29
C GLU A 284 34.07 -64.80 -34.02
N TYR A 285 33.28 -65.78 -34.46
CA TYR A 285 31.91 -65.95 -34.00
C TYR A 285 31.90 -66.65 -32.64
N VAL A 286 31.42 -65.96 -31.61
CA VAL A 286 31.26 -66.47 -30.23
C VAL A 286 29.79 -66.74 -29.87
N GLY A 287 28.86 -66.25 -30.69
CA GLY A 287 27.42 -66.30 -30.46
C GLY A 287 26.94 -65.15 -29.57
N THR A 288 25.69 -64.72 -29.79
CA THR A 288 25.09 -63.57 -29.08
C THR A 288 25.23 -63.69 -27.55
N GLY A 289 25.50 -62.54 -26.91
CA GLY A 289 25.75 -62.43 -25.47
C GLY A 289 27.20 -62.63 -25.05
N LYS A 290 28.13 -62.92 -25.98
CA LYS A 290 29.54 -63.27 -25.64
C LYS A 290 30.60 -62.43 -26.36
N GLY A 291 30.20 -61.63 -27.35
CA GLY A 291 31.08 -60.83 -28.20
C GLY A 291 31.15 -59.34 -27.85
N ASP A 292 31.88 -58.62 -28.69
CA ASP A 292 32.11 -57.17 -28.65
C ASP A 292 31.59 -56.42 -29.88
N ALA A 293 31.10 -57.15 -30.91
CA ALA A 293 30.59 -56.55 -32.15
C ALA A 293 29.41 -57.31 -32.77
N ASP A 294 28.54 -56.56 -33.43
CA ASP A 294 27.68 -57.03 -34.51
C ASP A 294 28.40 -56.86 -35.85
N ILE A 295 28.09 -57.70 -36.85
CA ILE A 295 28.57 -57.51 -38.23
C ILE A 295 27.39 -57.33 -39.18
N TYR A 296 27.52 -56.33 -40.04
CA TYR A 296 26.59 -55.93 -41.09
C TYR A 296 27.24 -56.27 -42.44
N LYS A 297 26.90 -57.43 -42.99
CA LYS A 297 27.61 -57.99 -44.14
C LYS A 297 27.14 -57.40 -45.46
N ASN A 298 28.07 -56.93 -46.29
CA ASN A 298 27.85 -56.62 -47.68
C ASN A 298 27.23 -57.86 -48.39
N PRO A 299 26.06 -57.74 -49.05
CA PRO A 299 25.45 -58.87 -49.76
C PRO A 299 26.23 -59.22 -51.04
N ASN A 300 26.87 -58.23 -51.68
CA ASN A 300 27.57 -58.35 -52.95
C ASN A 300 29.04 -57.86 -52.85
N PRO A 301 29.87 -58.44 -51.97
CA PRO A 301 31.23 -57.96 -51.75
C PRO A 301 32.11 -58.22 -52.98
N PRO A 302 33.02 -57.31 -53.34
CA PRO A 302 34.03 -57.55 -54.36
C PRO A 302 34.78 -58.86 -54.13
N ALA A 303 34.91 -59.70 -55.18
CA ALA A 303 35.57 -61.01 -55.06
C ALA A 303 37.03 -60.92 -54.55
N ALA A 304 37.68 -59.77 -54.75
CA ALA A 304 39.01 -59.46 -54.21
C ALA A 304 39.04 -59.43 -52.67
N ASN A 305 37.94 -59.08 -52.00
CA ASN A 305 37.87 -58.98 -50.54
C ASN A 305 37.97 -60.34 -49.84
N ARG A 306 37.66 -61.45 -50.55
CA ARG A 306 37.69 -62.84 -50.05
C ARG A 306 36.86 -63.10 -48.79
N GLU A 307 35.76 -62.37 -48.62
CA GLU A 307 34.86 -62.53 -47.48
C GLU A 307 34.11 -63.88 -47.51
N PRO A 308 33.84 -64.51 -46.35
CA PRO A 308 32.96 -65.66 -46.25
C PRO A 308 31.59 -65.43 -46.91
N ARG A 309 31.04 -66.46 -47.56
CA ARG A 309 29.69 -66.35 -48.15
C ARG A 309 28.62 -66.08 -47.09
N ASN A 310 28.71 -66.76 -45.94
CA ASN A 310 27.70 -66.73 -44.88
C ASN A 310 28.30 -66.19 -43.58
N TYR A 311 27.64 -65.21 -42.97
CA TYR A 311 27.94 -64.68 -41.64
C TYR A 311 26.81 -65.14 -40.71
N ARG A 312 27.15 -65.73 -39.55
CA ARG A 312 26.16 -66.25 -38.57
C ARG A 312 25.62 -65.11 -37.72
N GLU A 313 24.34 -65.10 -37.40
CA GLU A 313 23.73 -64.00 -36.62
C GLU A 313 24.09 -62.61 -37.21
N ASN A 314 24.08 -62.50 -38.55
CA ASN A 314 24.37 -61.26 -39.28
C ASN A 314 23.29 -60.20 -38.99
N ALA A 315 23.71 -59.02 -38.56
CA ALA A 315 22.80 -57.98 -38.05
C ALA A 315 22.06 -57.20 -39.16
N GLY A 316 22.64 -57.11 -40.36
CA GLY A 316 22.05 -56.37 -41.47
C GLY A 316 22.98 -56.29 -42.67
N VAL A 317 22.81 -55.25 -43.50
CA VAL A 317 23.75 -54.84 -44.55
C VAL A 317 24.45 -53.52 -44.15
N PRO A 318 25.58 -53.13 -44.77
CA PRO A 318 26.40 -52.00 -44.32
C PRO A 318 25.62 -50.69 -44.14
N GLY A 319 24.88 -50.24 -45.16
CA GLY A 319 23.96 -49.08 -45.09
C GLY A 319 22.68 -49.34 -44.27
N GLN A 320 22.79 -50.06 -43.15
CA GLN A 320 21.78 -50.25 -42.12
C GLN A 320 22.42 -50.33 -40.71
N THR A 321 23.70 -49.93 -40.55
CA THR A 321 24.26 -49.70 -39.22
C THR A 321 23.47 -48.59 -38.50
N PRO A 322 23.24 -48.63 -37.16
CA PRO A 322 22.43 -47.63 -36.40
C PRO A 322 23.05 -46.21 -36.30
N ASP A 323 23.89 -45.90 -37.27
CA ASP A 323 25.21 -45.29 -37.10
C ASP A 323 25.72 -44.76 -38.48
N SER A 324 25.14 -45.25 -39.59
CA SER A 324 25.01 -44.51 -40.86
C SER A 324 23.65 -43.76 -40.95
N ASP A 325 22.87 -43.73 -39.87
CA ASP A 325 21.58 -43.04 -39.84
C ASP A 325 21.79 -41.52 -39.63
N ASP A 326 21.50 -40.74 -40.67
CA ASP A 326 21.66 -39.28 -40.70
C ASP A 326 20.83 -38.50 -39.68
N ILE A 327 21.24 -37.26 -39.40
CA ILE A 327 20.71 -36.45 -38.31
C ILE A 327 20.21 -35.10 -38.85
N LEU A 328 18.89 -34.89 -38.84
CA LEU A 328 18.23 -33.63 -39.18
C LEU A 328 17.84 -32.88 -37.90
N THR A 329 18.31 -31.65 -37.68
CA THR A 329 18.02 -30.85 -36.47
C THR A 329 17.46 -29.47 -36.82
N ILE A 330 16.31 -29.12 -36.23
CA ILE A 330 15.69 -27.80 -36.41
C ILE A 330 16.32 -26.78 -35.45
N ARG A 331 16.54 -25.54 -35.92
CA ARG A 331 17.31 -24.51 -35.18
C ARG A 331 16.49 -23.31 -34.71
N LYS A 332 15.24 -23.18 -35.15
CA LYS A 332 14.27 -22.15 -34.76
C LYS A 332 12.88 -22.77 -34.71
N THR A 333 12.13 -22.52 -33.64
CA THR A 333 10.75 -23.01 -33.45
C THR A 333 9.73 -21.89 -33.26
N SER A 334 10.13 -20.71 -32.77
CA SER A 334 9.31 -19.50 -32.71
C SER A 334 9.47 -18.65 -33.98
N SER A 335 8.38 -18.06 -34.48
CA SER A 335 8.47 -17.00 -35.50
C SER A 335 8.81 -15.65 -34.87
N GLU A 336 9.71 -14.92 -35.51
CA GLU A 336 10.12 -13.58 -35.12
C GLU A 336 9.19 -12.50 -35.70
N LYS A 337 8.26 -12.91 -36.58
CA LYS A 337 7.28 -12.06 -37.24
C LYS A 337 5.89 -12.26 -36.66
N THR A 338 5.15 -11.16 -36.54
CA THR A 338 3.75 -11.15 -36.13
C THR A 338 2.83 -11.18 -37.34
N VAL A 339 1.68 -11.83 -37.22
CA VAL A 339 0.52 -11.71 -38.12
C VAL A 339 -0.70 -11.28 -37.32
N ILE A 340 -1.54 -10.42 -37.89
CA ILE A 340 -2.79 -9.98 -37.24
C ILE A 340 -3.90 -10.96 -37.59
N ILE A 341 -4.46 -11.63 -36.58
CA ILE A 341 -5.59 -12.57 -36.72
C ILE A 341 -6.70 -12.10 -35.79
N ASN A 342 -7.94 -12.00 -36.31
CA ASN A 342 -9.11 -11.51 -35.57
C ASN A 342 -8.87 -10.14 -34.90
N GLY A 343 -8.04 -9.29 -35.52
CA GLY A 343 -7.66 -7.96 -35.01
C GLY A 343 -6.58 -7.96 -33.92
N MET A 344 -5.95 -9.11 -33.63
CA MET A 344 -4.98 -9.28 -32.54
C MET A 344 -3.65 -9.87 -33.05
N PRO A 345 -2.50 -9.50 -32.47
CA PRO A 345 -1.17 -9.99 -32.85
C PRO A 345 -0.99 -11.46 -32.46
N HIS A 346 -0.48 -12.26 -33.40
CA HIS A 346 -0.17 -13.67 -33.19
C HIS A 346 1.17 -14.04 -33.86
N ARG A 347 1.85 -15.06 -33.31
CA ARG A 347 3.08 -15.65 -33.86
C ARG A 347 2.87 -17.12 -34.14
N LEU A 348 3.46 -17.61 -35.23
CA LEU A 348 3.53 -19.06 -35.48
C LEU A 348 4.65 -19.66 -34.62
N PHE A 349 4.28 -20.59 -33.76
CA PHE A 349 5.20 -21.54 -33.15
C PHE A 349 5.11 -22.85 -33.93
N ILE A 350 6.24 -23.45 -34.28
CA ILE A 350 6.28 -24.79 -34.84
C ILE A 350 6.73 -25.79 -33.79
N TYR A 351 6.04 -26.92 -33.74
CA TYR A 351 6.50 -28.09 -33.02
C TYR A 351 7.66 -28.70 -33.82
N GLY A 352 8.58 -29.37 -33.12
CA GLY A 352 9.65 -30.13 -33.77
C GLY A 352 9.10 -31.26 -34.64
N PHE A 353 10.01 -32.09 -35.17
CA PHE A 353 9.62 -33.23 -35.98
C PHE A 353 8.82 -34.23 -35.13
N VAL A 354 7.66 -34.66 -35.65
CA VAL A 354 6.89 -35.78 -35.10
C VAL A 354 7.09 -36.97 -36.05
N PRO A 355 7.90 -37.99 -35.69
CA PRO A 355 8.24 -39.09 -36.58
C PRO A 355 7.02 -39.86 -37.10
N ASN A 356 7.04 -40.23 -38.38
CA ASN A 356 5.97 -40.95 -39.06
C ASN A 356 6.56 -42.08 -39.93
N ALA A 357 5.90 -43.24 -39.98
CA ALA A 357 6.36 -44.38 -40.78
C ALA A 357 6.25 -44.12 -42.29
N ASP A 358 5.12 -43.53 -42.73
CA ASP A 358 4.73 -43.51 -44.14
C ASP A 358 4.51 -42.08 -44.69
N GLY A 359 4.65 -41.05 -43.86
CA GLY A 359 4.41 -39.65 -44.22
C GLY A 359 2.94 -39.22 -44.26
N ASN A 360 2.02 -40.13 -43.93
CA ASN A 360 0.59 -39.84 -43.78
C ASN A 360 0.34 -39.06 -42.48
N CYS A 361 0.47 -37.73 -42.53
CA CYS A 361 0.33 -36.87 -41.36
C CYS A 361 -1.14 -36.57 -41.03
N PRO A 362 -1.61 -36.82 -39.80
CA PRO A 362 -2.93 -36.36 -39.34
C PRO A 362 -2.95 -34.83 -39.19
N ALA A 363 -4.14 -34.23 -39.12
CA ALA A 363 -4.32 -32.78 -39.04
C ALA A 363 -3.84 -32.15 -37.72
N ALA A 364 -3.74 -32.96 -36.65
CA ALA A 364 -3.28 -32.59 -35.31
C ALA A 364 -2.33 -33.70 -34.79
N PRO A 365 -1.38 -33.37 -33.89
CA PRO A 365 -0.39 -34.34 -33.39
C PRO A 365 -1.06 -35.52 -32.63
N PRO A 366 -0.58 -36.76 -32.80
CA PRO A 366 -1.09 -37.90 -32.03
C PRO A 366 -0.86 -37.73 -30.53
N ALA A 367 -1.87 -38.07 -29.73
CA ALA A 367 -1.81 -37.93 -28.28
C ALA A 367 -0.66 -38.74 -27.65
N GLY A 368 0.14 -38.09 -26.79
CA GLY A 368 1.29 -38.70 -26.11
C GLY A 368 2.56 -38.82 -26.96
N VAL A 369 2.63 -38.18 -28.14
CA VAL A 369 3.86 -38.12 -28.96
C VAL A 369 4.52 -36.75 -28.81
N GLU A 370 5.60 -36.71 -28.04
CA GLU A 370 6.43 -35.50 -27.87
C GLU A 370 7.17 -35.14 -29.18
N PRO A 371 7.24 -33.85 -29.55
CA PRO A 371 7.99 -33.40 -30.72
C PRO A 371 9.50 -33.40 -30.44
N VAL A 372 10.30 -33.83 -31.40
CA VAL A 372 11.77 -33.83 -31.27
C VAL A 372 12.42 -32.74 -32.13
N ALA A 373 13.35 -31.99 -31.54
CA ALA A 373 14.15 -31.01 -32.28
C ALA A 373 15.10 -31.70 -33.30
N THR A 374 15.47 -32.96 -33.03
CA THR A 374 16.36 -33.77 -33.86
C THR A 374 15.65 -35.04 -34.33
N PHE A 375 15.67 -35.27 -35.64
CA PHE A 375 15.05 -36.38 -36.34
C PHE A 375 16.13 -37.25 -37.01
N VAL A 376 16.25 -38.50 -36.56
CA VAL A 376 17.23 -39.46 -37.09
C VAL A 376 16.65 -40.18 -38.29
N THR A 377 17.23 -39.95 -39.46
CA THR A 377 16.75 -40.40 -40.78
C THR A 377 17.48 -41.64 -41.24
N LYS A 378 16.74 -42.73 -41.42
CA LYS A 378 17.28 -44.07 -41.58
C LYS A 378 17.96 -44.31 -42.92
N GLU A 379 19.15 -44.89 -42.89
CA GLU A 379 19.97 -45.13 -44.09
C GLU A 379 19.28 -46.07 -45.09
N ASN A 380 19.56 -45.80 -46.37
CA ASN A 380 19.03 -46.44 -47.56
C ASN A 380 17.49 -46.55 -47.57
N ARG A 381 16.81 -45.56 -46.97
CA ARG A 381 15.35 -45.53 -46.76
C ARG A 381 14.79 -44.11 -46.81
N SER A 382 13.49 -44.02 -47.10
CA SER A 382 12.72 -42.81 -46.81
C SER A 382 12.36 -42.76 -45.33
N SER A 383 12.55 -41.61 -44.71
CA SER A 383 12.13 -41.30 -43.33
C SER A 383 11.23 -40.07 -43.36
N PHE A 384 10.10 -40.10 -42.66
CA PHE A 384 9.11 -39.03 -42.67
C PHE A 384 8.90 -38.44 -41.28
N GLY A 385 8.64 -37.14 -41.23
CA GLY A 385 8.23 -36.43 -40.03
C GLY A 385 7.09 -35.48 -40.34
N CYS A 386 6.14 -35.33 -39.42
CA CYS A 386 5.10 -34.31 -39.51
C CYS A 386 5.57 -33.06 -38.78
N MET A 387 5.31 -31.89 -39.37
CA MET A 387 5.60 -30.59 -38.76
C MET A 387 4.28 -29.88 -38.48
N TYR A 388 3.98 -29.72 -37.19
CA TYR A 388 2.81 -29.00 -36.71
C TYR A 388 3.20 -27.58 -36.30
N GLY A 389 2.21 -26.70 -36.17
CA GLY A 389 2.38 -25.41 -35.52
C GLY A 389 1.10 -24.92 -34.86
N SER A 390 1.22 -23.89 -34.04
CA SER A 390 0.11 -23.21 -33.39
C SER A 390 0.32 -21.71 -33.47
N PHE A 391 -0.76 -20.97 -33.73
CA PHE A 391 -0.74 -19.51 -33.67
C PHE A 391 -1.02 -19.06 -32.24
N GLN A 392 0.02 -18.62 -31.55
CA GLN A 392 -0.07 -18.11 -30.18
C GLN A 392 -0.23 -16.59 -30.20
N GLN A 393 -1.10 -16.05 -29.35
CA GLN A 393 -1.37 -14.62 -29.25
C GLN A 393 -0.21 -13.88 -28.56
N GLU A 394 -0.03 -12.60 -28.85
CA GLU A 394 0.82 -11.70 -28.07
C GLU A 394 -0.05 -10.80 -27.18
N ARG A 395 0.14 -10.87 -25.85
CA ARG A 395 -0.48 -9.99 -24.85
C ARG A 395 0.58 -9.09 -24.23
N TYR A 396 0.13 -8.08 -23.47
CA TYR A 396 1.02 -7.06 -22.92
C TYR A 396 0.76 -6.88 -21.43
N VAL A 397 1.80 -6.74 -20.62
CA VAL A 397 1.70 -6.50 -19.18
C VAL A 397 2.49 -5.25 -18.80
N ARG A 398 1.94 -4.43 -17.91
CA ARG A 398 2.66 -3.39 -17.18
C ARG A 398 2.41 -3.50 -15.68
N VAL A 399 3.33 -2.96 -14.91
CA VAL A 399 3.19 -2.76 -13.47
C VAL A 399 2.55 -1.40 -13.22
N ALA A 400 1.64 -1.34 -12.26
CA ALA A 400 1.14 -0.12 -11.66
C ALA A 400 1.35 -0.17 -10.14
N LYS A 401 1.50 0.99 -9.51
CA LYS A 401 1.74 1.15 -8.08
C LYS A 401 0.78 2.17 -7.49
N ALA A 402 -0.07 1.73 -6.57
CA ALA A 402 -1.01 2.54 -5.80
C ALA A 402 -0.69 2.51 -4.30
N ILE A 403 -1.16 3.54 -3.58
CA ILE A 403 -1.14 3.60 -2.11
C ILE A 403 -2.60 3.71 -1.61
N THR A 404 -2.96 3.04 -0.51
CA THR A 404 -4.33 3.16 0.06
C THR A 404 -4.63 4.54 0.63
N GLU A 405 -5.90 4.93 0.68
CA GLU A 405 -6.34 6.22 1.24
C GLU A 405 -6.11 6.31 2.76
N ASP A 406 -6.21 5.19 3.50
CA ASP A 406 -5.86 5.13 4.94
C ASP A 406 -4.40 5.47 5.25
N SER A 407 -3.54 5.53 4.23
CA SER A 407 -2.14 5.97 4.38
C SER A 407 -2.02 7.50 4.55
N GLU A 408 -3.06 8.27 4.20
CA GLU A 408 -3.10 9.73 4.35
C GLU A 408 -3.09 10.16 5.83
N GLY A 409 -3.82 9.44 6.69
CA GLY A 409 -3.81 9.67 8.15
C GLY A 409 -2.44 9.45 8.80
N VAL A 410 -1.57 8.65 8.17
CA VAL A 410 -0.18 8.43 8.60
C VAL A 410 0.80 9.42 7.90
N GLY A 411 0.32 10.16 6.90
CA GLY A 411 0.99 11.28 6.24
C GLY A 411 2.37 11.00 5.64
N GLY A 412 3.15 12.07 5.43
CA GLY A 412 4.55 12.02 5.03
C GLY A 412 4.83 11.57 3.57
N THR A 413 6.08 11.70 3.16
CA THR A 413 6.51 11.48 1.76
C THR A 413 6.36 10.02 1.31
N ILE A 414 5.75 9.82 0.14
CA ILE A 414 5.68 8.51 -0.53
C ILE A 414 7.04 8.22 -1.21
N PRO A 415 7.70 7.07 -0.95
CA PRO A 415 8.97 6.72 -1.60
C PRO A 415 8.75 6.12 -3.00
N PRO A 416 9.80 6.00 -3.83
CA PRO A 416 9.79 5.16 -5.01
C PRO A 416 9.69 3.68 -4.61
N PHE A 417 8.99 2.87 -5.39
CA PHE A 417 8.95 1.41 -5.23
C PHE A 417 9.59 0.72 -6.43
N THR A 418 10.33 -0.36 -6.17
CA THR A 418 11.02 -1.19 -7.18
C THR A 418 10.33 -2.54 -7.37
N PHE A 419 10.47 -3.08 -8.57
CA PHE A 419 9.92 -4.37 -8.97
C PHE A 419 11.01 -5.28 -9.55
N THR A 420 10.68 -6.53 -9.81
CA THR A 420 11.55 -7.44 -10.56
C THR A 420 10.72 -8.54 -11.22
N THR A 421 11.27 -9.13 -12.28
CA THR A 421 10.69 -10.29 -12.95
C THR A 421 11.63 -11.48 -12.82
N ARG A 422 11.10 -12.62 -12.35
CA ARG A 422 11.78 -13.92 -12.38
C ARG A 422 11.23 -14.76 -13.52
N VAL A 423 12.09 -15.54 -14.16
CA VAL A 423 11.73 -16.50 -15.21
C VAL A 423 11.68 -17.92 -14.63
N GLY A 424 10.76 -18.75 -15.14
CA GLY A 424 10.65 -20.15 -14.76
C GLY A 424 11.74 -21.02 -15.39
N ASP A 425 12.09 -22.12 -14.72
CA ASP A 425 13.13 -23.05 -15.18
C ASP A 425 12.88 -23.54 -16.62
N GLY A 426 13.92 -23.49 -17.44
CA GLY A 426 13.89 -23.89 -18.85
C GLY A 426 13.27 -22.87 -19.81
N TRP A 427 12.73 -21.73 -19.34
CA TRP A 427 12.28 -20.66 -20.24
C TRP A 427 13.42 -19.71 -20.59
N ALA A 428 13.70 -19.55 -21.90
CA ALA A 428 14.80 -18.73 -22.42
C ALA A 428 14.37 -17.32 -22.86
N GLY A 429 13.16 -16.88 -22.49
CA GLY A 429 12.56 -15.64 -22.99
C GLY A 429 11.95 -15.80 -24.39
N MET A 430 11.66 -14.66 -25.04
CA MET A 430 11.10 -14.59 -26.40
C MET A 430 12.07 -13.94 -27.38
N THR A 431 12.05 -14.39 -28.63
CA THR A 431 12.88 -13.85 -29.73
C THR A 431 12.09 -12.95 -30.68
N GLY A 432 12.80 -12.05 -31.37
CA GLY A 432 12.22 -11.06 -32.29
C GLY A 432 11.90 -9.73 -31.59
N THR A 433 11.02 -8.93 -32.21
CA THR A 433 10.53 -7.66 -31.65
C THR A 433 9.01 -7.73 -31.47
N PRO A 434 8.44 -7.21 -30.36
CA PRO A 434 7.00 -7.15 -30.17
C PRO A 434 6.26 -6.41 -31.30
N ASP A 435 4.99 -6.76 -31.51
CA ASP A 435 4.08 -5.86 -32.19
C ASP A 435 3.74 -4.69 -31.27
N THR A 436 3.82 -3.46 -31.79
CA THR A 436 3.58 -2.23 -31.03
C THR A 436 2.42 -1.41 -31.61
N THR A 437 1.62 -1.99 -32.52
CA THR A 437 0.57 -1.29 -33.27
C THR A 437 -0.70 -1.06 -32.45
N LEU A 438 -1.02 -1.97 -31.52
CA LEU A 438 -2.18 -1.88 -30.63
C LEU A 438 -1.82 -1.45 -29.20
N VAL A 439 -0.66 -1.86 -28.71
CA VAL A 439 -0.13 -1.51 -27.39
C VAL A 439 1.34 -1.17 -27.53
N ALA A 440 1.75 0.03 -27.12
CA ALA A 440 3.14 0.44 -27.16
C ALA A 440 3.94 -0.29 -26.06
N ALA A 441 4.67 -1.33 -26.45
CA ALA A 441 5.53 -2.12 -25.58
C ALA A 441 7.02 -1.88 -25.87
N ASP A 442 7.85 -1.90 -24.83
CA ASP A 442 9.29 -1.56 -24.91
C ASP A 442 10.22 -2.80 -24.97
N GLY A 443 9.65 -3.99 -25.16
CA GLY A 443 10.36 -5.26 -25.27
C GLY A 443 9.45 -6.44 -24.94
N PHE A 444 10.00 -7.65 -25.01
CA PHE A 444 9.39 -8.81 -24.36
C PHE A 444 9.70 -8.81 -22.86
N VAL A 445 8.88 -9.52 -22.08
CA VAL A 445 9.20 -9.82 -20.68
C VAL A 445 10.42 -10.75 -20.62
N GLU A 446 11.40 -10.37 -19.83
CA GLU A 446 12.65 -11.12 -19.59
C GLU A 446 13.07 -11.06 -18.10
N ALA A 447 14.09 -11.84 -17.72
CA ALA A 447 14.61 -11.83 -16.35
C ALA A 447 15.11 -10.43 -15.95
N GLY A 448 14.63 -9.92 -14.82
CA GLY A 448 14.92 -8.56 -14.36
C GLY A 448 14.05 -7.45 -14.96
N SER A 449 13.08 -7.77 -15.84
CA SER A 449 12.09 -6.79 -16.32
C SER A 449 11.39 -6.05 -15.17
N PHE A 450 11.11 -4.75 -15.38
CA PHE A 450 10.54 -3.80 -14.41
C PHE A 450 11.45 -3.43 -13.22
N SER A 451 12.73 -3.85 -13.20
CA SER A 451 13.70 -3.40 -12.18
C SER A 451 14.22 -1.97 -12.39
N ASP A 452 14.08 -1.46 -13.61
CA ASP A 452 14.26 -0.07 -14.04
C ASP A 452 13.07 0.83 -13.63
N ALA A 453 11.87 0.25 -13.48
CA ALA A 453 10.65 0.96 -13.14
C ALA A 453 10.57 1.32 -11.64
N GLN A 454 11.31 2.35 -11.23
CA GLN A 454 11.10 3.02 -9.94
C GLN A 454 9.79 3.83 -9.97
N LEU A 455 8.69 3.22 -9.53
CA LEU A 455 7.37 3.85 -9.53
C LEU A 455 7.14 4.60 -8.21
N THR A 456 7.04 5.93 -8.29
CA THR A 456 6.67 6.80 -7.16
C THR A 456 5.23 7.30 -7.35
N PRO A 457 4.26 6.81 -6.57
CA PRO A 457 2.90 7.35 -6.57
C PRO A 457 2.87 8.84 -6.21
N THR A 458 1.98 9.59 -6.84
CA THR A 458 1.87 11.06 -6.68
C THR A 458 0.89 11.47 -5.58
N GLY A 459 0.22 10.51 -4.95
CA GLY A 459 -0.75 10.71 -3.89
C GLY A 459 -1.36 9.38 -3.44
N TYR A 460 -2.39 9.47 -2.61
CA TYR A 460 -3.15 8.32 -2.10
C TYR A 460 -4.34 7.98 -3.02
N GLY A 461 -4.87 6.76 -2.88
CA GLY A 461 -5.98 6.27 -3.69
C GLY A 461 -5.63 6.02 -5.16
N ALA A 462 -6.64 5.65 -5.95
CA ALA A 462 -6.47 5.29 -7.36
C ALA A 462 -5.94 6.47 -8.22
N GLY A 463 -6.23 7.72 -7.83
CA GLY A 463 -5.77 8.93 -8.53
C GLY A 463 -4.27 9.18 -8.44
N GLY A 464 -3.58 8.65 -7.42
CA GLY A 464 -2.13 8.79 -7.25
C GLY A 464 -1.28 7.76 -7.99
N THR A 465 -1.90 6.78 -8.66
CA THR A 465 -1.24 5.58 -9.21
C THR A 465 -0.16 5.90 -10.25
N ALA A 466 1.06 5.39 -10.03
CA ALA A 466 2.15 5.41 -11.01
C ALA A 466 2.17 4.12 -11.85
N THR A 467 2.65 4.17 -13.10
CA THR A 467 2.67 2.98 -14.00
C THR A 467 3.95 2.88 -14.82
N SER A 468 4.43 1.66 -15.07
CA SER A 468 5.50 1.38 -16.04
C SER A 468 4.99 1.44 -17.50
N SER A 469 5.95 1.37 -18.43
CA SER A 469 5.72 0.89 -19.80
C SER A 469 5.15 -0.54 -19.82
N PHE A 470 4.58 -0.93 -20.95
CA PHE A 470 4.19 -2.32 -21.22
C PHE A 470 5.38 -3.14 -21.73
N LYS A 471 5.41 -4.42 -21.38
CA LYS A 471 6.22 -5.46 -22.04
C LYS A 471 5.31 -6.55 -22.61
N ALA A 472 5.68 -7.08 -23.76
CA ALA A 472 4.93 -8.14 -24.43
C ALA A 472 5.26 -9.53 -23.86
N PHE A 473 4.31 -10.45 -23.95
CA PHE A 473 4.48 -11.86 -23.62
C PHE A 473 3.51 -12.72 -24.44
N ILE A 474 3.79 -14.03 -24.49
CA ILE A 474 2.98 -15.02 -25.19
C ILE A 474 2.30 -15.93 -24.15
N PRO A 475 0.97 -15.83 -23.93
CA PRO A 475 0.16 -16.77 -23.17
C PRO A 475 0.52 -18.25 -23.43
N GLY A 476 0.55 -19.06 -22.37
CA GLY A 476 0.89 -20.50 -22.44
C GLY A 476 2.33 -20.86 -22.82
N GLN A 477 3.12 -19.93 -23.37
CA GLN A 477 4.53 -20.13 -23.71
C GLN A 477 5.49 -19.41 -22.74
N SER A 478 5.03 -18.31 -22.14
CA SER A 478 5.84 -17.48 -21.23
C SER A 478 5.64 -17.92 -19.79
N LYS A 479 6.75 -18.09 -19.05
CA LYS A 479 6.72 -18.52 -17.65
C LYS A 479 7.51 -17.54 -16.80
N PHE A 480 6.81 -16.62 -16.13
CA PHE A 480 7.44 -15.58 -15.34
C PHE A 480 6.56 -15.11 -14.17
N VAL A 481 7.23 -14.60 -13.15
CA VAL A 481 6.63 -14.02 -11.95
C VAL A 481 7.07 -12.57 -11.83
N ILE A 482 6.12 -11.64 -11.70
CA ILE A 482 6.39 -10.23 -11.38
C ILE A 482 6.22 -10.02 -9.87
N ALA A 483 7.26 -9.52 -9.20
CA ALA A 483 7.24 -9.26 -7.76
C ALA A 483 7.64 -7.81 -7.45
N GLU A 484 7.03 -7.23 -6.41
CA GLU A 484 7.54 -6.01 -5.78
C GLU A 484 8.75 -6.35 -4.91
N THR A 485 9.84 -5.58 -5.02
CA THR A 485 11.00 -5.68 -4.13
C THR A 485 10.89 -4.73 -2.94
N GLY A 486 10.13 -3.63 -3.05
CA GLY A 486 9.76 -2.76 -1.92
C GLY A 486 10.08 -1.28 -2.15
N PRO A 487 9.93 -0.44 -1.12
CA PRO A 487 10.27 0.98 -1.19
C PRO A 487 11.79 1.20 -1.18
N VAL A 488 12.25 2.21 -1.91
CA VAL A 488 13.63 2.70 -1.88
C VAL A 488 13.75 3.74 -0.76
N LEU A 489 14.29 3.34 0.39
CA LEU A 489 14.48 4.21 1.56
C LEU A 489 15.97 4.57 1.74
N PRO A 490 16.32 5.81 2.14
CA PRO A 490 17.72 6.21 2.34
C PRO A 490 18.44 5.32 3.36
N GLY A 491 19.51 4.64 2.92
CA GLY A 491 20.32 3.76 3.76
C GLY A 491 19.83 2.32 3.90
N TYR A 492 18.65 1.97 3.38
CA TYR A 492 18.09 0.62 3.43
C TYR A 492 18.02 -0.02 2.04
N SER A 493 18.55 -1.23 1.92
CA SER A 493 18.40 -2.05 0.71
C SER A 493 17.18 -2.97 0.84
N PRO A 494 16.22 -2.98 -0.11
CA PRO A 494 15.07 -3.88 -0.06
C PRO A 494 15.49 -5.37 -0.05
N LYS A 495 14.98 -6.13 0.93
CA LYS A 495 15.12 -7.59 1.03
C LYS A 495 13.93 -8.25 0.29
N PRO A 496 14.13 -9.09 -0.75
CA PRO A 496 13.03 -9.83 -1.39
C PRO A 496 12.39 -10.82 -0.41
N GLY A 497 11.06 -10.84 -0.32
CA GLY A 497 10.32 -11.66 0.64
C GLY A 497 8.94 -12.09 0.16
N TYR A 498 8.26 -12.89 0.98
CA TYR A 498 7.08 -13.71 0.62
C TYR A 498 5.80 -12.90 0.27
N PHE A 499 5.79 -11.59 0.53
CA PHE A 499 4.73 -10.63 0.16
C PHE A 499 5.34 -9.23 0.01
N GLY A 500 6.36 -9.10 -0.85
CA GLY A 500 7.15 -7.87 -0.98
C GLY A 500 8.25 -7.77 0.09
N PRO A 501 8.64 -6.56 0.54
CA PRO A 501 9.77 -6.37 1.45
C PRO A 501 9.49 -6.98 2.84
N THR A 502 10.14 -8.10 3.15
CA THR A 502 10.11 -8.67 4.51
C THR A 502 11.12 -7.94 5.40
N TRP A 503 10.63 -6.89 6.05
CA TRP A 503 11.21 -6.35 7.28
C TRP A 503 11.15 -7.41 8.38
N GLU A 504 12.15 -7.47 9.25
CA GLU A 504 12.01 -8.20 10.52
C GLU A 504 11.14 -7.35 11.46
N THR A 505 10.21 -7.96 12.20
CA THR A 505 9.25 -7.20 13.04
C THR A 505 9.92 -6.38 14.15
N SER A 506 11.16 -6.69 14.48
CA SER A 506 12.05 -5.94 15.38
C SER A 506 12.68 -4.68 14.74
N GLU A 507 12.71 -4.56 13.41
CA GLU A 507 13.19 -3.36 12.68
C GLU A 507 12.15 -2.21 12.69
N LEU A 508 10.94 -2.44 13.25
CA LEU A 508 9.74 -1.62 13.01
C LEU A 508 9.04 -1.07 14.27
N GLU A 509 9.56 -1.30 15.49
CA GLU A 509 8.89 -0.81 16.71
C GLU A 509 8.82 0.73 16.75
N GLY A 510 7.63 1.28 16.49
CA GLY A 510 7.36 2.73 16.52
C GLY A 510 7.70 3.50 15.24
N SER A 511 8.06 2.82 14.13
CA SER A 511 8.32 3.48 12.83
C SER A 511 7.27 3.10 11.78
N PRO A 512 6.88 4.01 10.86
CA PRO A 512 5.90 3.70 9.83
C PRO A 512 6.40 2.66 8.80
N VAL A 513 5.59 1.63 8.58
CA VAL A 513 5.87 0.49 7.69
C VAL A 513 5.20 0.70 6.33
N TRP A 514 5.83 0.28 5.24
CA TRP A 514 5.15 0.13 3.94
C TRP A 514 4.87 -1.35 3.69
N ALA A 515 3.61 -1.77 3.82
CA ALA A 515 3.16 -3.14 3.63
C ALA A 515 2.35 -3.28 2.33
N MET A 516 2.58 -4.34 1.55
CA MET A 516 1.77 -4.66 0.37
C MET A 516 0.48 -5.35 0.82
N THR A 517 -0.68 -4.76 0.48
CA THR A 517 -2.00 -5.20 0.93
C THR A 517 -2.80 -5.89 -0.19
N ASP A 518 -2.57 -5.52 -1.46
CA ASP A 518 -3.19 -6.17 -2.63
C ASP A 518 -2.26 -6.15 -3.86
N VAL A 519 -2.50 -7.07 -4.80
CA VAL A 519 -2.13 -6.87 -6.21
C VAL A 519 -3.27 -7.36 -7.10
N THR A 520 -3.92 -6.43 -7.81
CA THR A 520 -5.02 -6.72 -8.74
C THR A 520 -4.59 -6.52 -10.18
N CYS A 521 -4.73 -7.56 -11.00
CA CYS A 521 -4.39 -7.54 -12.43
C CYS A 521 -5.66 -7.48 -13.30
N LEU A 522 -5.89 -6.33 -13.94
CA LEU A 522 -7.02 -6.13 -14.85
C LEU A 522 -6.55 -6.04 -16.30
N ASN A 523 -7.34 -6.57 -17.23
CA ASN A 523 -7.18 -6.34 -18.66
C ASN A 523 -7.71 -4.95 -19.08
N GLY A 524 -7.48 -4.54 -20.33
CA GLY A 524 -7.84 -3.22 -20.84
C GLY A 524 -9.35 -2.91 -20.94
N VAL A 525 -10.23 -3.88 -20.69
CA VAL A 525 -11.69 -3.67 -20.54
C VAL A 525 -12.16 -3.74 -19.07
N GLY A 526 -11.24 -3.95 -18.12
CA GLY A 526 -11.51 -3.93 -16.68
C GLY A 526 -11.89 -5.29 -16.09
N GLU A 527 -11.77 -6.39 -16.84
CA GLU A 527 -11.96 -7.76 -16.30
C GLU A 527 -10.67 -8.22 -15.59
N ARG A 528 -10.80 -9.10 -14.60
CA ARG A 528 -9.64 -9.72 -13.92
C ARG A 528 -8.99 -10.75 -14.84
N VAL A 529 -7.66 -10.66 -14.94
CA VAL A 529 -6.85 -11.72 -15.53
C VAL A 529 -6.73 -12.87 -14.54
N ASN A 530 -6.84 -14.12 -15.01
CA ASN A 530 -6.55 -15.29 -14.18
C ASN A 530 -5.03 -15.40 -13.94
N VAL A 531 -4.59 -14.99 -12.76
CA VAL A 531 -3.20 -15.06 -12.30
C VAL A 531 -3.13 -15.70 -10.91
N THR A 532 -2.05 -16.41 -10.62
CA THR A 532 -1.81 -17.03 -9.32
C THR A 532 -0.73 -16.28 -8.54
N ARG A 533 -0.58 -16.59 -7.24
CA ARG A 533 0.54 -16.10 -6.44
C ARG A 533 1.66 -17.13 -6.48
N ASP A 534 2.87 -16.72 -6.88
CA ASP A 534 4.05 -17.51 -6.56
C ASP A 534 4.25 -17.48 -5.03
N ALA A 535 4.22 -18.66 -4.43
CA ALA A 535 4.50 -18.83 -3.01
C ALA A 535 5.89 -18.26 -2.66
N THR A 536 6.91 -18.49 -3.49
CA THR A 536 8.31 -18.20 -3.15
C THR A 536 8.61 -16.69 -2.99
N THR A 537 7.87 -15.83 -3.68
CA THR A 537 8.13 -14.37 -3.75
C THR A 537 6.91 -13.49 -3.47
N GLY A 538 5.72 -14.05 -3.28
CA GLY A 538 4.46 -13.29 -3.20
C GLY A 538 4.04 -12.60 -4.50
N GLY A 539 4.85 -12.75 -5.56
CA GLY A 539 4.63 -12.16 -6.86
C GLY A 539 3.44 -12.77 -7.61
N VAL A 540 3.11 -12.13 -8.73
CA VAL A 540 2.06 -12.56 -9.64
C VAL A 540 2.67 -13.47 -10.70
N ASP A 541 2.26 -14.74 -10.75
CA ASP A 541 2.66 -15.69 -11.79
C ASP A 541 1.75 -15.57 -13.02
N PHE A 542 2.38 -15.46 -14.20
CA PHE A 542 1.74 -15.30 -15.50
C PHE A 542 1.64 -16.62 -16.29
N SER A 543 2.18 -17.72 -15.76
CA SER A 543 2.30 -19.01 -16.48
C SER A 543 0.96 -19.63 -16.90
N GLU A 544 -0.15 -19.29 -16.23
CA GLU A 544 -1.51 -19.76 -16.54
C GLU A 544 -2.40 -18.70 -17.22
N VAL A 545 -1.85 -17.54 -17.62
CA VAL A 545 -2.62 -16.48 -18.28
C VAL A 545 -3.03 -16.91 -19.69
N ALA A 546 -4.33 -16.77 -19.99
CA ALA A 546 -4.94 -17.17 -21.26
C ALA A 546 -4.83 -16.09 -22.36
N PRO A 547 -5.12 -16.43 -23.63
CA PRO A 547 -5.33 -15.45 -24.70
C PRO A 547 -6.53 -14.53 -24.42
N ALA A 548 -6.43 -13.26 -24.78
CA ALA A 548 -7.49 -12.26 -24.71
C ALA A 548 -8.58 -12.53 -25.76
N SER A 549 -9.83 -12.23 -25.38
CA SER A 549 -11.03 -12.35 -26.22
C SER A 549 -11.20 -11.24 -27.27
N SER A 550 -10.52 -10.11 -27.10
CA SER A 550 -10.63 -8.95 -27.99
C SER A 550 -9.37 -8.07 -27.96
N PRO A 551 -9.15 -7.21 -28.98
CA PRO A 551 -8.02 -6.28 -29.01
C PRO A 551 -7.94 -5.37 -27.78
N ALA A 552 -9.09 -4.99 -27.20
CA ALA A 552 -9.15 -4.14 -26.01
C ALA A 552 -8.74 -4.88 -24.72
N ALA A 553 -8.77 -6.22 -24.71
CA ALA A 553 -8.34 -7.05 -23.59
C ALA A 553 -6.87 -7.51 -23.69
N LEU A 554 -6.14 -7.14 -24.75
CA LEU A 554 -4.71 -7.45 -24.91
C LEU A 554 -3.79 -6.85 -23.82
N PRO A 555 -3.92 -5.57 -23.43
CA PRO A 555 -3.10 -5.00 -22.36
C PRO A 555 -3.61 -5.41 -20.97
N ILE A 556 -2.68 -5.65 -20.05
CA ILE A 556 -2.89 -6.02 -18.66
C ILE A 556 -2.16 -5.00 -17.78
N THR A 557 -2.83 -4.48 -16.75
CA THR A 557 -2.22 -3.65 -15.71
C THR A 557 -2.33 -4.37 -14.37
N CYS A 558 -1.20 -4.81 -13.82
CA CYS A 558 -1.12 -5.34 -12.45
C CYS A 558 -0.83 -4.19 -11.49
N THR A 559 -1.83 -3.80 -10.71
CA THR A 559 -1.72 -2.72 -9.73
C THR A 559 -1.35 -3.31 -8.38
N PHE A 560 -0.10 -3.11 -7.98
CA PHE A 560 0.41 -3.42 -6.65
C PHE A 560 0.00 -2.29 -5.71
N THR A 561 -0.62 -2.62 -4.58
CA THR A 561 -1.19 -1.65 -3.65
C THR A 561 -0.56 -1.82 -2.28
N ASN A 562 -0.01 -0.74 -1.72
CA ASN A 562 0.54 -0.75 -0.36
C ASN A 562 -0.18 0.23 0.55
N GLN A 563 -0.17 -0.08 1.85
CA GLN A 563 -0.58 0.82 2.92
C GLN A 563 0.66 1.28 3.68
N LYS A 564 0.70 2.56 4.06
CA LYS A 564 1.61 3.08 5.08
C LYS A 564 0.98 2.82 6.44
N GLN A 565 1.57 1.94 7.25
CA GLN A 565 1.03 1.50 8.52
C GLN A 565 1.81 2.12 9.68
N SER A 566 1.15 2.80 10.62
CA SER A 566 1.80 3.27 11.85
C SER A 566 0.80 3.49 12.99
N PRO A 567 1.17 3.15 14.25
CA PRO A 567 0.44 3.57 15.43
C PRO A 567 0.91 4.96 15.87
N ASN A 568 0.32 6.01 15.29
CA ASN A 568 0.58 7.41 15.67
C ASN A 568 -0.11 7.68 17.02
N LEU A 569 0.58 7.34 18.11
CA LEU A 569 0.08 7.52 19.47
C LEU A 569 0.45 8.91 19.99
N ARG A 570 -0.52 9.66 20.50
CA ARG A 570 -0.27 10.91 21.23
C ARG A 570 -0.77 10.85 22.65
N LEU A 571 -0.10 11.57 23.53
CA LEU A 571 -0.58 11.89 24.87
C LEU A 571 -1.28 13.25 24.89
N ASP A 572 -1.93 13.52 26.00
CA ASP A 572 -2.61 14.77 26.32
C ASP A 572 -2.80 14.83 27.83
N LYS A 573 -2.54 15.98 28.45
CA LYS A 573 -2.73 16.19 29.88
C LYS A 573 -3.50 17.48 30.13
N SER A 574 -4.53 17.38 30.97
CA SER A 574 -5.37 18.50 31.38
C SER A 574 -5.62 18.46 32.89
N LEU A 575 -5.91 19.63 33.47
CA LEU A 575 -6.47 19.72 34.81
C LEU A 575 -7.94 19.28 34.77
N ASP A 576 -8.33 18.37 35.67
CA ASP A 576 -9.69 17.84 35.76
C ASP A 576 -10.47 18.51 36.89
N ALA A 577 -9.91 18.50 38.10
CA ALA A 577 -10.48 19.13 39.29
C ALA A 577 -9.40 19.53 40.29
N VAL A 578 -9.68 20.55 41.11
CA VAL A 578 -8.89 20.90 42.29
C VAL A 578 -9.83 21.33 43.43
N GLU A 579 -9.57 20.80 44.62
CA GLU A 579 -10.40 20.93 45.81
C GLU A 579 -9.51 21.39 46.98
N GLY A 580 -9.99 22.35 47.77
CA GLY A 580 -9.25 22.87 48.92
C GLY A 580 -8.03 23.73 48.57
N GLU A 581 -7.97 24.36 47.38
CA GLU A 581 -6.88 25.28 46.94
C GLU A 581 -6.44 26.26 48.05
N THR A 582 -7.41 26.74 48.83
CA THR A 582 -7.27 27.74 49.89
C THR A 582 -6.70 27.19 51.20
N THR A 583 -6.66 25.87 51.38
CA THR A 583 -6.41 25.15 52.66
C THR A 583 -5.08 24.40 52.67
N ASP A 584 -4.65 23.91 53.83
CA ASP A 584 -3.36 23.22 53.97
C ASP A 584 -3.37 21.75 53.54
N THR A 585 -4.52 21.23 53.08
CA THR A 585 -4.65 19.90 52.47
C THR A 585 -5.43 20.02 51.16
N ILE A 586 -4.68 20.08 50.07
CA ILE A 586 -5.21 20.28 48.72
C ILE A 586 -5.40 18.91 48.07
N THR A 587 -6.47 18.73 47.29
CA THR A 587 -6.62 17.58 46.39
C THR A 587 -6.69 18.06 44.96
N VAL A 588 -5.81 17.55 44.10
CA VAL A 588 -5.75 17.93 42.68
C VAL A 588 -5.80 16.69 41.80
N THR A 589 -6.65 16.73 40.78
CA THR A 589 -6.90 15.62 39.83
C THR A 589 -6.53 16.06 38.43
N TYR A 590 -5.66 15.30 37.76
CA TYR A 590 -5.32 15.48 36.35
C TYR A 590 -5.95 14.39 35.52
N ARG A 591 -6.35 14.76 34.31
CA ARG A 591 -6.78 13.86 33.25
C ARG A 591 -5.62 13.69 32.26
N ILE A 592 -5.26 12.44 31.98
CA ILE A 592 -4.29 12.07 30.94
C ILE A 592 -5.04 11.25 29.89
N THR A 593 -4.92 11.59 28.61
CA THR A 593 -5.56 10.82 27.53
C THR A 593 -4.52 10.40 26.49
N ALA A 594 -4.34 9.10 26.31
CA ALA A 594 -3.65 8.55 25.14
C ALA A 594 -4.65 8.35 23.99
N THR A 595 -4.29 8.72 22.77
CA THR A 595 -5.10 8.50 21.55
C THR A 595 -4.24 7.88 20.47
N ASN A 596 -4.79 6.95 19.68
CA ASN A 596 -4.14 6.40 18.50
C ASN A 596 -4.74 7.05 17.24
N ASP A 597 -4.08 8.11 16.75
CA ASP A 597 -4.42 8.78 15.49
C ASP A 597 -3.84 8.02 14.26
N GLY A 598 -3.23 6.85 14.49
CA GLY A 598 -2.72 5.93 13.48
C GLY A 598 -3.76 4.98 12.90
N ASN A 599 -3.38 4.24 11.86
CA ASN A 599 -4.24 3.29 11.15
C ASN A 599 -3.98 1.81 11.49
N VAL A 600 -3.04 1.52 12.41
CA VAL A 600 -2.84 0.19 13.00
C VAL A 600 -2.80 0.28 14.52
N LYS A 601 -3.13 -0.84 15.17
CA LYS A 601 -3.14 -0.98 16.63
C LYS A 601 -1.79 -0.63 17.25
N GLY A 602 -1.80 0.18 18.30
CA GLY A 602 -0.60 0.67 18.98
C GLY A 602 -0.62 0.45 20.48
N SER A 603 0.47 -0.06 21.04
CA SER A 603 0.68 -0.08 22.49
C SER A 603 1.43 1.19 22.92
N THR A 604 0.90 1.95 23.89
CA THR A 604 1.54 3.16 24.45
C THR A 604 2.98 2.94 24.94
N GLY A 605 3.31 1.69 25.31
CA GLY A 605 4.43 1.43 26.20
C GLY A 605 4.21 2.09 27.57
N ARG A 606 5.31 2.24 28.31
CA ARG A 606 5.29 2.75 29.68
C ARG A 606 4.99 4.24 29.74
N VAL A 607 3.82 4.61 30.27
CA VAL A 607 3.41 6.01 30.49
C VAL A 607 3.62 6.37 31.95
N VAL A 608 4.35 7.46 32.20
CA VAL A 608 4.76 7.93 33.52
C VAL A 608 4.28 9.36 33.73
N ASP A 609 3.64 9.59 34.87
CA ASP A 609 3.18 10.88 35.35
C ASP A 609 4.12 11.40 36.45
N ARG A 610 4.44 12.70 36.45
CA ARG A 610 5.45 13.30 37.32
C ARG A 610 4.98 14.66 37.85
N PRO A 611 4.73 14.80 39.17
CA PRO A 611 4.52 16.10 39.80
C PRO A 611 5.86 16.82 40.02
N ASP A 612 5.87 18.14 39.84
CA ASP A 612 7.00 19.02 40.20
C ASP A 612 6.42 20.31 40.82
N PHE A 613 5.75 20.15 41.97
CA PHE A 613 4.98 21.19 42.63
C PHE A 613 5.86 22.26 43.29
N ALA A 614 5.29 23.45 43.50
CA ALA A 614 5.98 24.57 44.13
C ALA A 614 6.53 24.25 45.53
N PRO A 615 7.68 24.83 45.94
CA PRO A 615 8.29 24.60 47.25
C PRO A 615 7.30 24.78 48.41
N GLY A 616 7.19 23.75 49.25
CA GLY A 616 6.21 23.66 50.35
C GLY A 616 4.89 22.98 49.99
N LEU A 617 4.67 22.55 48.74
CA LEU A 617 3.56 21.66 48.37
C LEU A 617 4.04 20.20 48.28
N THR A 618 3.78 19.41 49.32
CA THR A 618 4.31 18.04 49.43
C THR A 618 3.24 16.99 49.19
N VAL A 619 3.40 16.16 48.15
CA VAL A 619 2.56 14.99 47.89
C VAL A 619 2.56 14.06 49.11
N GLN A 620 1.37 13.75 49.63
CA GLN A 620 1.16 12.77 50.69
C GLN A 620 0.83 11.40 50.12
N SER A 621 -0.04 11.37 49.10
CA SER A 621 -0.40 10.16 48.36
C SER A 621 -0.98 10.50 46.99
N ALA A 622 -1.02 9.52 46.09
CA ALA A 622 -1.71 9.61 44.81
C ALA A 622 -2.68 8.44 44.61
N ARG A 623 -3.69 8.60 43.75
CA ARG A 623 -4.62 7.56 43.32
C ARG A 623 -4.77 7.60 41.81
N ILE A 624 -4.78 6.44 41.16
CA ILE A 624 -4.81 6.31 39.70
C ILE A 624 -5.99 5.40 39.31
N THR A 625 -6.81 5.85 38.37
CA THR A 625 -7.98 5.10 37.87
C THR A 625 -8.25 5.43 36.40
N THR A 626 -8.95 4.56 35.67
CA THR A 626 -9.58 4.89 34.37
C THR A 626 -11.05 5.30 34.52
N GLU A 627 -11.63 5.10 35.71
CA GLU A 627 -13.01 5.39 36.09
C GLU A 627 -13.00 6.48 37.18
N PRO A 628 -13.22 7.77 36.85
CA PRO A 628 -13.05 8.89 37.79
C PRO A 628 -14.00 8.81 39.00
N GLU A 629 -15.21 8.28 38.83
CA GLU A 629 -16.19 8.06 39.90
C GLU A 629 -15.71 7.06 40.98
N ASN A 630 -14.71 6.23 40.66
CA ASN A 630 -14.15 5.23 41.56
C ASN A 630 -12.80 5.67 42.17
N ILE A 631 -12.35 6.91 41.93
CA ILE A 631 -11.00 7.39 42.32
C ILE A 631 -10.75 7.38 43.83
N ASP A 632 -11.78 7.53 44.66
CA ASP A 632 -11.63 7.47 46.13
C ASP A 632 -11.72 6.03 46.69
N GLN A 633 -12.09 5.06 45.84
CA GLN A 633 -12.18 3.63 46.16
C GLN A 633 -10.89 2.87 45.83
N VAL A 634 -10.12 3.32 44.82
CA VAL A 634 -8.84 2.69 44.47
C VAL A 634 -7.76 2.94 45.55
N PRO A 635 -6.82 2.01 45.78
CA PRO A 635 -5.79 2.17 46.83
C PRO A 635 -4.92 3.41 46.65
N ALA A 636 -4.58 4.06 47.77
CA ALA A 636 -3.64 5.17 47.80
C ALA A 636 -2.19 4.67 47.63
N LEU A 637 -1.48 5.23 46.66
CA LEU A 637 -0.06 5.06 46.42
C LEU A 637 0.74 6.05 47.29
N PRO A 638 1.93 5.67 47.79
CA PRO A 638 2.78 6.58 48.56
C PRO A 638 3.33 7.73 47.71
N ALA A 639 3.94 8.73 48.37
CA ALA A 639 4.74 9.77 47.71
C ALA A 639 5.92 9.14 46.93
N THR A 640 6.10 9.55 45.67
CA THR A 640 7.21 9.18 44.77
C THR A 640 7.39 10.27 43.71
N GLU A 641 8.57 10.36 43.12
CA GLU A 641 8.86 11.31 42.02
C GLU A 641 8.13 10.96 40.72
N ASN A 642 7.72 9.70 40.55
CA ASN A 642 7.20 9.15 39.30
C ASN A 642 6.08 8.15 39.56
N TYR A 643 4.97 8.29 38.84
CA TYR A 643 3.77 7.46 38.93
C TYR A 643 3.47 6.77 37.61
N VAL A 644 3.36 5.44 37.61
CA VAL A 644 3.11 4.66 36.38
C VAL A 644 1.60 4.63 36.12
N LEU A 645 1.16 5.18 35.00
CA LEU A 645 -0.24 5.08 34.56
C LEU A 645 -0.50 3.74 33.84
N THR A 646 0.48 3.28 33.07
CA THR A 646 0.51 1.95 32.45
C THR A 646 1.94 1.56 32.10
N GLU A 647 2.26 0.26 32.09
CA GLU A 647 3.51 -0.27 31.51
C GLU A 647 3.36 -0.53 29.99
N GLY A 648 2.14 -0.46 29.46
CA GLY A 648 1.82 -0.64 28.04
C GLY A 648 0.34 -0.94 27.84
N THR A 649 -0.42 0.04 27.32
CA THR A 649 -1.84 -0.15 26.99
C THR A 649 -2.03 -0.13 25.48
N ASP A 650 -2.70 -1.17 24.99
CA ASP A 650 -3.07 -1.36 23.59
C ASP A 650 -4.28 -0.50 23.21
N ILE A 651 -4.15 0.30 22.15
CA ILE A 651 -5.17 1.23 21.64
C ILE A 651 -5.39 0.95 20.14
N GLU A 652 -6.63 0.67 19.76
CA GLU A 652 -7.04 0.48 18.36
C GLU A 652 -7.07 1.82 17.58
N PRO A 653 -6.99 1.82 16.24
CA PRO A 653 -7.10 3.02 15.42
C PRO A 653 -8.32 3.89 15.75
N GLY A 654 -8.09 5.19 15.95
CA GLY A 654 -9.13 6.17 16.29
C GLY A 654 -9.72 6.05 17.71
N ALA A 655 -9.18 5.17 18.56
CA ALA A 655 -9.60 5.04 19.95
C ALA A 655 -8.70 5.84 20.91
N SER A 656 -9.21 6.07 22.11
CA SER A 656 -8.49 6.72 23.22
C SER A 656 -8.65 5.94 24.52
N VAL A 657 -7.67 6.08 25.42
CA VAL A 657 -7.72 5.63 26.81
C VAL A 657 -7.41 6.83 27.71
N THR A 658 -8.23 7.04 28.74
CA THR A 658 -8.03 8.11 29.72
C THR A 658 -7.69 7.52 31.10
N TRP A 659 -6.68 8.10 31.74
CA TRP A 659 -6.38 7.91 33.16
C TRP A 659 -6.63 9.20 33.93
N PHE A 660 -7.08 9.06 35.17
CA PHE A 660 -7.19 10.15 36.14
C PHE A 660 -6.21 9.87 37.27
N ILE A 661 -5.36 10.84 37.58
CA ILE A 661 -4.45 10.79 38.73
C ILE A 661 -4.78 11.91 39.70
N ARG A 662 -5.15 11.53 40.93
CA ARG A 662 -5.54 12.43 42.03
C ARG A 662 -4.47 12.41 43.10
N PHE A 663 -3.88 13.57 43.39
CA PHE A 663 -2.90 13.77 44.46
C PHE A 663 -3.58 14.40 45.68
N THR A 664 -3.27 13.90 46.87
CA THR A 664 -3.46 14.63 48.13
C THR A 664 -2.14 15.28 48.50
N VAL A 665 -2.16 16.60 48.71
CA VAL A 665 -0.97 17.45 48.85
C VAL A 665 -1.09 18.26 50.14
N ALA A 666 -0.06 18.22 50.98
CA ALA A 666 0.03 19.06 52.17
C ALA A 666 0.77 20.36 51.86
N ARG A 667 0.29 21.50 52.37
CA ARG A 667 1.03 22.77 52.37
C ARG A 667 1.85 22.87 53.66
N ASP A 668 3.13 23.19 53.53
CA ASP A 668 4.01 23.59 54.63
C ASP A 668 4.58 24.98 54.34
N THR A 669 4.07 26.00 55.05
CA THR A 669 4.53 27.39 54.93
C THR A 669 5.89 27.64 55.59
N SER A 670 6.47 26.65 56.28
CA SER A 670 7.79 26.71 56.90
C SER A 670 8.89 26.03 56.07
N ALA A 671 8.51 25.38 54.95
CA ALA A 671 9.44 24.69 54.06
C ALA A 671 10.45 25.65 53.41
N GLU A 672 11.69 25.16 53.22
CA GLU A 672 12.74 25.94 52.56
C GLU A 672 12.34 26.29 51.11
N GLY A 673 12.45 27.57 50.76
CA GLY A 673 12.05 28.08 49.45
C GLY A 673 10.57 28.41 49.30
N TYR A 674 9.70 28.13 50.28
CA TYR A 674 8.27 28.47 50.22
C TYR A 674 8.05 29.97 49.95
N ARG A 675 7.23 30.28 48.95
CA ARG A 675 6.78 31.63 48.59
C ARG A 675 5.41 31.55 47.94
N GLU A 676 4.46 32.37 48.39
CA GLU A 676 3.12 32.40 47.80
C GLU A 676 3.10 32.68 46.29
N THR A 677 4.03 33.48 45.78
CA THR A 677 4.15 33.80 44.35
C THR A 677 4.63 32.61 43.51
N LEU A 678 5.15 31.54 44.13
CA LEU A 678 5.41 30.27 43.46
C LEU A 678 4.18 29.36 43.46
N LEU A 679 3.15 29.61 44.28
CA LEU A 679 1.93 28.80 44.33
C LEU A 679 0.94 29.11 43.18
N GLU A 680 1.30 30.04 42.29
CA GLU A 680 0.57 30.37 41.06
C GLU A 680 1.21 29.68 39.86
N CYS A 681 0.39 29.23 38.90
CA CYS A 681 0.90 28.65 37.66
C CYS A 681 1.59 29.70 36.80
N ARG A 682 2.80 29.37 36.31
CA ARG A 682 3.62 30.22 35.45
C ARG A 682 3.79 29.59 34.08
N THR A 683 3.75 30.42 33.04
CA THR A 683 3.99 30.02 31.64
C THR A 683 5.12 30.87 31.06
N GLU A 684 6.08 30.24 30.39
CA GLU A 684 7.17 30.88 29.64
C GLU A 684 7.33 30.19 28.28
N ASN A 685 7.43 30.98 27.20
CA ASN A 685 7.51 30.46 25.82
C ASN A 685 6.41 29.42 25.50
N GLU A 686 5.17 29.72 25.91
CA GLU A 686 3.98 28.87 25.75
C GLU A 686 4.02 27.52 26.51
N ARG A 687 5.04 27.30 27.38
CA ARG A 687 5.15 26.14 28.28
C ARG A 687 4.96 26.49 29.74
N LEU A 688 4.34 25.62 30.51
CA LEU A 688 4.28 25.68 31.97
C LEU A 688 5.66 25.46 32.59
N VAL A 689 5.92 26.11 33.74
CA VAL A 689 7.22 26.06 34.41
C VAL A 689 7.17 25.11 35.63
N PRO A 690 8.03 24.07 35.71
CA PRO A 690 8.17 23.22 36.90
C PRO A 690 8.50 24.02 38.17
N GLY A 691 8.05 23.56 39.32
CA GLY A 691 8.21 24.26 40.61
C GLY A 691 7.29 25.49 40.78
N TYR A 692 6.25 25.62 39.95
CA TYR A 692 5.19 26.64 40.07
C TYR A 692 3.80 26.00 40.16
N GLY A 693 2.96 26.55 41.03
CA GLY A 693 1.66 26.01 41.40
C GLY A 693 1.74 24.52 41.73
N LEU A 694 0.71 23.79 41.31
CA LEU A 694 0.72 22.34 41.23
C LEU A 694 1.10 21.94 39.79
N TYR A 695 2.34 22.20 39.34
CA TYR A 695 2.79 21.73 38.02
C TYR A 695 2.89 20.21 37.97
N ASN A 696 2.40 19.60 36.88
CA ASN A 696 2.49 18.17 36.67
C ASN A 696 2.65 17.86 35.17
N GLU A 697 3.57 16.96 34.84
CA GLU A 697 3.83 16.48 33.48
C GLU A 697 3.49 15.00 33.31
N VAL A 698 3.40 14.54 32.07
CA VAL A 698 3.33 13.12 31.69
C VAL A 698 4.31 12.84 30.54
N ALA A 699 4.83 11.63 30.46
CA ALA A 699 5.72 11.19 29.39
C ALA A 699 5.46 9.73 28.98
N GLY A 700 5.65 9.43 27.71
CA GLY A 700 5.62 8.07 27.15
C GLY A 700 6.58 7.94 25.97
N PRO A 701 7.14 6.76 25.70
CA PRO A 701 8.21 6.56 24.71
C PRO A 701 7.75 6.59 23.24
N LYS A 702 6.46 6.81 22.97
CA LYS A 702 5.83 6.71 21.65
C LYS A 702 4.93 7.90 21.31
N ASP A 703 5.13 9.00 22.02
CA ASP A 703 4.40 10.26 21.88
C ASP A 703 4.80 10.98 20.57
N HIS A 704 3.92 10.99 19.58
CA HIS A 704 4.26 11.29 18.17
C HIS A 704 4.24 12.80 17.81
N ASP A 705 3.27 13.56 18.33
CA ASP A 705 3.22 15.02 18.25
C ASP A 705 4.12 15.68 19.31
N GLY A 706 4.42 14.94 20.37
CA GLY A 706 5.42 15.28 21.38
C GLY A 706 4.88 16.18 22.48
N SER A 707 5.73 16.48 23.47
CA SER A 707 5.29 16.88 24.82
C SER A 707 4.57 18.23 24.98
N ALA A 708 4.12 18.89 23.92
CA ALA A 708 3.52 20.24 23.91
C ALA A 708 2.29 20.38 24.81
N ASN A 709 1.46 19.34 24.87
CA ASN A 709 0.21 19.25 25.62
C ASN A 709 0.27 18.24 26.78
N ASN A 710 1.48 17.82 27.19
CA ASN A 710 1.68 16.80 28.23
C ASN A 710 1.85 17.39 29.64
N GLU A 711 1.44 18.64 29.84
CA GLU A 711 1.68 19.42 31.04
C GLU A 711 0.38 20.11 31.50
N ALA A 712 0.13 20.11 32.80
CA ALA A 712 -1.01 20.80 33.40
C ALA A 712 -0.60 21.40 34.75
N CYS A 713 -1.30 22.46 35.17
CA CYS A 713 -1.06 23.10 36.46
C CYS A 713 -2.36 23.65 37.06
N ALA A 714 -2.51 23.52 38.38
CA ALA A 714 -3.51 24.23 39.17
C ALA A 714 -2.86 25.25 40.12
N PRO A 715 -3.44 26.44 40.32
CA PRO A 715 -2.98 27.36 41.36
C PRO A 715 -3.33 26.79 42.75
N ALA A 716 -2.48 27.09 43.74
CA ALA A 716 -2.56 26.59 45.10
C ALA A 716 -2.31 27.69 46.15
N ARG A 717 -2.45 28.96 45.75
CA ARG A 717 -2.18 30.12 46.59
C ARG A 717 -3.37 30.45 47.50
N PRO A 718 -3.20 30.48 48.84
CA PRO A 718 -4.24 30.97 49.74
C PRO A 718 -4.49 32.47 49.49
N ARG A 719 -5.73 32.90 49.66
CA ARG A 719 -6.18 34.26 49.30
C ARG A 719 -6.71 34.99 50.51
N SER A 720 -5.79 35.40 51.38
CA SER A 720 -6.08 36.15 52.60
C SER A 720 -6.52 37.58 52.31
N ILE A 721 -7.39 38.12 53.16
CA ILE A 721 -7.81 39.54 53.15
C ILE A 721 -7.79 40.11 54.56
N ARG A 722 -7.75 41.44 54.71
CA ARG A 722 -7.89 42.12 56.00
C ARG A 722 -9.23 42.83 56.16
N ILE A 723 -9.83 42.74 57.35
CA ILE A 723 -10.99 43.55 57.74
C ILE A 723 -10.51 44.60 58.76
N GLU A 724 -10.68 45.88 58.46
CA GLU A 724 -10.31 46.98 59.35
C GLU A 724 -11.55 47.63 59.95
N LYS A 725 -11.50 47.91 61.26
CA LYS A 725 -12.50 48.72 61.96
C LYS A 725 -11.93 50.11 62.23
N ALA A 726 -12.64 51.13 61.74
CA ALA A 726 -12.29 52.52 61.97
C ALA A 726 -13.46 53.35 62.53
N GLY A 727 -13.12 54.54 63.01
CA GLY A 727 -14.03 55.59 63.47
C GLY A 727 -13.45 56.99 63.21
N THR A 728 -14.12 58.02 63.73
CA THR A 728 -13.73 59.44 63.55
C THR A 728 -13.08 60.06 64.79
N GLN A 729 -12.78 59.27 65.82
CA GLN A 729 -12.18 59.72 67.07
C GLN A 729 -10.65 59.66 66.98
N PRO A 730 -9.90 60.71 67.36
CA PRO A 730 -8.45 60.72 67.24
C PRO A 730 -7.78 59.85 68.32
N VAL A 731 -7.79 58.54 68.09
CA VAL A 731 -7.24 57.50 68.97
C VAL A 731 -6.29 56.63 68.14
N GLY A 732 -5.02 56.55 68.54
CA GLY A 732 -3.98 55.90 67.74
C GLY A 732 -3.51 56.75 66.54
N THR A 733 -2.83 56.10 65.60
CA THR A 733 -2.36 56.71 64.36
C THR A 733 -3.53 56.89 63.39
N PRO A 734 -3.68 58.03 62.69
CA PRO A 734 -4.68 58.17 61.63
C PRO A 734 -4.37 57.27 60.43
N ASN A 735 -5.43 56.77 59.80
CA ASN A 735 -5.41 56.15 58.49
C ASN A 735 -5.35 57.22 57.38
N ASP A 736 -4.99 56.84 56.16
CA ASP A 736 -4.79 57.78 55.02
C ASP A 736 -6.07 58.53 54.60
N ASP A 737 -7.25 58.02 54.95
CA ASP A 737 -8.56 58.65 54.73
C ASP A 737 -8.98 59.60 55.87
N GLY A 738 -8.12 59.80 56.88
CA GLY A 738 -8.39 60.62 58.07
C GLY A 738 -9.27 59.95 59.12
N THR A 739 -9.62 58.67 58.96
CA THR A 739 -10.22 57.85 60.02
C THR A 739 -9.15 57.33 60.99
N TYR A 740 -9.56 56.70 62.08
CA TYR A 740 -8.67 56.13 63.10
C TYR A 740 -9.08 54.69 63.44
N PRO A 741 -8.14 53.78 63.75
CA PRO A 741 -8.45 52.43 64.22
C PRO A 741 -9.37 52.43 65.46
N LEU A 742 -10.32 51.49 65.49
CA LEU A 742 -11.36 51.44 66.53
C LEU A 742 -11.59 50.00 67.03
N ASP A 743 -11.04 49.69 68.20
CA ASP A 743 -11.14 48.36 68.82
C ASP A 743 -12.54 48.02 69.36
N GLY A 744 -12.80 46.74 69.63
CA GLY A 744 -14.00 46.25 70.31
C GLY A 744 -15.17 45.92 69.38
N ALA A 745 -14.97 45.93 68.07
CA ALA A 745 -15.94 45.41 67.10
C ALA A 745 -15.92 43.87 67.05
N ALA A 746 -16.98 43.28 66.49
CA ALA A 746 -16.99 41.90 66.04
C ALA A 746 -17.67 41.77 64.67
N PHE A 747 -17.17 40.85 63.86
CA PHE A 747 -17.64 40.55 62.51
C PHE A 747 -17.85 39.05 62.31
N ALA A 748 -18.72 38.71 61.35
CA ALA A 748 -18.85 37.39 60.77
C ALA A 748 -18.88 37.51 59.25
N ILE A 749 -18.29 36.56 58.53
CA ILE A 749 -18.38 36.47 57.07
C ILE A 749 -19.16 35.19 56.74
N TYR A 750 -20.16 35.31 55.87
CA TYR A 750 -20.95 34.18 55.36
C TYR A 750 -20.72 34.01 53.86
N ASP A 751 -20.88 32.80 53.36
CA ASP A 751 -20.88 32.39 51.95
C ASP A 751 -22.28 32.41 51.30
N ASN A 752 -23.31 32.83 52.06
CA ASN A 752 -24.71 32.82 51.64
C ASN A 752 -25.45 34.12 52.06
N ALA A 753 -26.34 34.60 51.20
CA ALA A 753 -27.10 35.83 51.40
C ALA A 753 -28.09 35.75 52.58
N GLU A 754 -28.51 34.54 52.92
CA GLU A 754 -29.40 34.20 54.00
C GLU A 754 -28.74 34.30 55.39
N LEU A 755 -27.41 34.49 55.46
CA LEU A 755 -26.61 34.57 56.68
C LEU A 755 -26.81 33.35 57.60
N SER A 756 -26.96 32.18 56.97
CA SER A 756 -27.34 30.92 57.60
C SER A 756 -26.15 29.99 57.77
N GLY A 757 -26.25 29.05 58.72
CA GLY A 757 -25.17 28.10 59.03
C GLY A 757 -24.06 28.70 59.90
N THR A 758 -22.85 28.16 59.75
CA THR A 758 -21.64 28.63 60.44
C THR A 758 -20.93 29.66 59.57
N PRO A 759 -20.49 30.82 60.11
CA PRO A 759 -19.68 31.78 59.34
C PRO A 759 -18.37 31.15 58.83
N VAL A 760 -17.95 31.48 57.61
CA VAL A 760 -16.62 31.09 57.08
C VAL A 760 -15.48 31.80 57.81
N ALA A 761 -15.75 32.94 58.44
CA ALA A 761 -14.86 33.60 59.39
C ALA A 761 -15.64 34.30 60.50
N THR A 762 -15.09 34.32 61.72
CA THR A 762 -15.61 35.10 62.86
C THR A 762 -14.46 35.86 63.51
N LEU A 763 -14.63 37.17 63.71
CA LEU A 763 -13.58 38.11 64.10
C LEU A 763 -14.10 38.91 65.30
N ASP A 764 -13.32 39.08 66.38
CA ASP A 764 -13.81 39.74 67.61
C ASP A 764 -12.69 40.50 68.35
N GLY A 765 -12.98 41.71 68.82
CA GLY A 765 -12.24 42.44 69.84
C GLY A 765 -11.24 43.49 69.34
N GLY A 766 -10.65 43.30 68.16
CA GLY A 766 -9.63 44.18 67.58
C GLY A 766 -10.16 45.30 66.68
N SER A 767 -9.21 46.07 66.12
CA SER A 767 -9.41 47.10 65.09
C SER A 767 -8.89 46.70 63.70
N SER A 768 -8.13 45.61 63.60
CA SER A 768 -7.74 44.97 62.35
C SER A 768 -7.74 43.46 62.52
N PHE A 769 -8.13 42.73 61.48
CA PHE A 769 -8.33 41.30 61.50
C PHE A 769 -7.89 40.69 60.16
N VAL A 770 -7.16 39.57 60.17
CA VAL A 770 -6.89 38.79 58.95
C VAL A 770 -7.91 37.67 58.81
N VAL A 771 -8.51 37.58 57.62
CA VAL A 771 -9.25 36.42 57.14
C VAL A 771 -8.25 35.55 56.39
N SER A 772 -7.99 34.34 56.89
CA SER A 772 -6.83 33.53 56.48
C SER A 772 -6.84 33.11 55.02
N SER A 773 -7.99 32.76 54.45
CA SER A 773 -8.14 32.41 53.03
C SER A 773 -9.62 32.42 52.64
N LEU A 774 -9.95 32.88 51.43
CA LEU A 774 -11.28 32.82 50.83
C LEU A 774 -11.18 32.37 49.37
N GLU A 775 -12.25 31.83 48.81
CA GLU A 775 -12.25 31.31 47.44
C GLU A 775 -12.52 32.40 46.39
N LYS A 776 -11.85 32.31 45.25
CA LYS A 776 -12.00 33.24 44.12
C LYS A 776 -13.38 33.09 43.46
N GLY A 777 -14.03 34.20 43.11
CA GLY A 777 -15.34 34.21 42.45
C GLY A 777 -16.53 33.80 43.32
N VAL A 778 -16.33 33.45 44.59
CA VAL A 778 -17.41 33.23 45.56
C VAL A 778 -17.83 34.58 46.16
N THR A 779 -19.13 34.90 46.12
CA THR A 779 -19.67 36.05 46.85
C THR A 779 -19.79 35.71 48.33
N TYR A 780 -19.31 36.62 49.17
CA TYR A 780 -19.33 36.58 50.61
C TYR A 780 -20.06 37.80 51.18
N TRP A 781 -20.64 37.65 52.36
CA TRP A 781 -21.37 38.70 53.08
C TRP A 781 -20.68 38.99 54.41
N LEU A 782 -19.98 40.13 54.48
CA LEU A 782 -19.40 40.65 55.72
C LEU A 782 -20.49 41.31 56.56
N VAL A 783 -20.72 40.77 57.75
CA VAL A 783 -21.69 41.23 58.74
C VAL A 783 -20.93 41.79 59.94
N GLU A 784 -21.20 43.02 60.34
CA GLU A 784 -20.83 43.46 61.69
C GLU A 784 -21.82 42.87 62.69
N THR A 785 -21.32 42.05 63.61
CA THR A 785 -22.14 41.37 64.63
C THR A 785 -22.14 42.11 65.96
N ARG A 786 -21.16 43.01 66.18
CA ARG A 786 -21.09 43.89 67.34
C ARG A 786 -20.34 45.17 67.00
N ALA A 787 -20.99 46.32 67.14
CA ALA A 787 -20.33 47.62 67.05
C ALA A 787 -19.47 47.89 68.30
N PRO A 788 -18.37 48.64 68.18
CA PRO A 788 -17.63 49.19 69.30
C PRO A 788 -18.51 49.99 70.29
N ALA A 789 -18.08 50.06 71.55
CA ALA A 789 -18.85 50.73 72.59
C ALA A 789 -19.18 52.20 72.20
N GLY A 790 -20.47 52.55 72.23
CA GLY A 790 -20.94 53.90 71.88
C GLY A 790 -21.01 54.19 70.37
N HIS A 791 -20.99 53.17 69.50
CA HIS A 791 -21.12 53.31 68.04
C HIS A 791 -22.39 52.66 67.49
N VAL A 792 -22.69 52.94 66.21
CA VAL A 792 -23.89 52.46 65.52
C VAL A 792 -23.52 51.30 64.59
N LEU A 793 -24.06 50.12 64.88
CA LEU A 793 -23.89 48.88 64.09
C LEU A 793 -24.21 49.10 62.61
N LEU A 794 -23.36 48.56 61.73
CA LEU A 794 -23.59 48.55 60.30
C LEU A 794 -24.97 47.94 59.97
N PRO A 795 -25.90 48.68 59.32
CA PRO A 795 -27.33 48.33 59.33
C PRO A 795 -27.71 47.18 58.38
N ARG A 796 -26.76 46.62 57.62
CA ARG A 796 -26.93 45.51 56.68
C ARG A 796 -25.57 44.89 56.34
N PRO A 797 -25.52 43.63 55.86
CA PRO A 797 -24.29 43.00 55.39
C PRO A 797 -23.68 43.73 54.17
N VAL A 798 -22.38 43.58 53.98
CA VAL A 798 -21.63 44.03 52.79
C VAL A 798 -21.36 42.82 51.90
N PRO A 799 -21.92 42.75 50.67
CA PRO A 799 -21.57 41.72 49.71
C PRO A 799 -20.24 42.06 49.01
N PHE A 800 -19.36 41.07 48.85
CA PHE A 800 -18.08 41.20 48.16
C PHE A 800 -17.61 39.84 47.63
N HIS A 801 -16.71 39.80 46.65
CA HIS A 801 -15.98 38.59 46.26
C HIS A 801 -14.48 38.87 46.11
N ILE A 802 -13.71 37.83 45.81
CA ILE A 802 -12.28 37.94 45.49
C ILE A 802 -12.03 37.57 44.03
N GLU A 803 -11.23 38.37 43.35
CA GLU A 803 -10.65 38.07 42.04
C GLU A 803 -9.12 37.93 42.12
N VAL A 804 -8.53 37.36 41.06
CA VAL A 804 -7.07 37.32 40.86
C VAL A 804 -6.66 38.48 39.95
N GLY A 805 -5.73 39.30 40.42
CA GLY A 805 -5.22 40.46 39.70
C GLY A 805 -4.53 40.11 38.37
N THR A 806 -4.52 41.09 37.47
CA THR A 806 -3.87 41.01 36.14
C THR A 806 -2.39 41.41 36.17
N ASP A 807 -1.81 41.58 37.34
CA ASP A 807 -0.39 41.86 37.58
C ASP A 807 0.46 40.58 37.57
N ASP A 808 1.77 40.73 37.35
CA ASP A 808 2.72 39.61 37.29
C ASP A 808 2.79 38.80 38.61
N ALA A 809 2.47 39.42 39.75
CA ALA A 809 2.42 38.75 41.05
C ALA A 809 1.05 38.12 41.36
N ARG A 810 0.11 38.17 40.40
CA ARG A 810 -1.26 37.65 40.47
C ARG A 810 -1.93 38.02 41.79
N SER A 811 -1.91 39.31 42.12
CA SER A 811 -2.36 39.84 43.42
C SER A 811 -3.78 39.43 43.80
N THR A 812 -4.13 39.52 45.07
CA THR A 812 -5.50 39.28 45.54
C THR A 812 -6.28 40.59 45.42
N VAL A 813 -7.44 40.56 44.75
CA VAL A 813 -8.29 41.75 44.57
C VAL A 813 -9.62 41.51 45.27
N VAL A 814 -10.01 42.42 46.18
CA VAL A 814 -11.35 42.43 46.78
C VAL A 814 -12.26 43.27 45.88
N VAL A 815 -13.41 42.71 45.49
CA VAL A 815 -14.41 43.37 44.65
C VAL A 815 -15.70 43.55 45.43
N ALA A 816 -16.25 44.76 45.41
CA ALA A 816 -17.49 45.11 46.11
C ALA A 816 -18.73 44.82 45.24
N ASP A 817 -19.62 43.93 45.70
CA ASP A 817 -20.82 43.52 44.96
C ASP A 817 -22.00 44.47 45.17
N TYR A 818 -21.72 45.78 45.13
CA TYR A 818 -22.73 46.83 45.28
C TYR A 818 -22.42 48.07 44.43
N GLY A 819 -23.45 48.58 43.75
CA GLY A 819 -23.34 49.82 42.97
C GLY A 819 -23.15 51.06 43.86
N PRO A 820 -22.58 52.16 43.32
CA PRO A 820 -22.27 53.37 44.10
C PRO A 820 -23.51 53.98 44.77
N ASP A 821 -24.67 53.94 44.09
CA ASP A 821 -25.94 54.46 44.60
C ASP A 821 -26.54 53.63 45.74
N GLN A 822 -26.03 52.43 46.03
CA GLN A 822 -26.61 51.56 47.06
C GLN A 822 -26.31 52.04 48.48
N GLY A 823 -25.36 52.96 48.68
CA GLY A 823 -25.24 53.75 49.91
C GLY A 823 -24.37 53.16 51.04
N PHE A 824 -23.38 52.32 50.74
CA PHE A 824 -22.38 51.86 51.73
C PHE A 824 -21.32 52.95 52.04
N THR A 825 -21.75 54.16 52.42
CA THR A 825 -20.84 55.30 52.63
C THR A 825 -19.84 55.11 53.79
N SER A 826 -20.09 54.14 54.67
CA SER A 826 -19.20 53.69 55.75
C SER A 826 -18.14 52.65 55.33
N VAL A 827 -18.20 52.09 54.12
CA VAL A 827 -17.32 50.98 53.70
C VAL A 827 -16.29 51.47 52.67
N ARG A 828 -15.04 51.02 52.79
CA ARG A 828 -13.99 51.20 51.77
C ARG A 828 -13.38 49.85 51.43
N VAL A 829 -13.18 49.58 50.15
CA VAL A 829 -12.24 48.54 49.70
C VAL A 829 -10.84 49.13 49.73
N LEU A 830 -9.88 48.38 50.26
CA LEU A 830 -8.46 48.71 50.28
C LEU A 830 -7.74 47.79 49.29
N PRO A 831 -6.93 48.32 48.35
CA PRO A 831 -6.08 47.49 47.50
C PRO A 831 -5.02 46.76 48.34
N ALA A 832 -4.39 45.75 47.74
CA ALA A 832 -3.14 45.22 48.29
C ALA A 832 -2.06 46.31 48.25
N ASP A 833 -1.25 46.40 49.30
CA ASP A 833 -0.16 47.37 49.40
C ASP A 833 1.18 46.63 49.23
N ALA A 834 1.89 46.94 48.14
CA ALA A 834 3.15 46.30 47.78
C ALA A 834 4.38 46.88 48.49
N ASP A 835 4.27 48.06 49.11
CA ASP A 835 5.33 48.69 49.89
C ASP A 835 5.18 48.38 51.41
N ALA A 836 4.02 47.90 51.84
CA ALA A 836 3.76 47.41 53.19
C ALA A 836 4.30 45.98 53.44
N SER A 837 4.27 45.56 54.71
CA SER A 837 4.77 44.23 55.14
C SER A 837 3.84 43.57 56.16
N GLY A 838 3.69 42.25 56.08
CA GLY A 838 2.75 41.49 56.92
C GLY A 838 1.30 41.77 56.57
N ASP A 839 0.40 41.65 57.54
CA ASP A 839 -1.06 41.81 57.39
C ASP A 839 -1.48 43.12 56.68
N ALA A 840 -0.68 44.18 56.81
CA ALA A 840 -0.89 45.49 56.18
C ALA A 840 -0.69 45.49 54.66
N ALA A 841 -0.09 44.46 54.07
CA ALA A 841 0.05 44.28 52.63
C ALA A 841 -1.19 43.65 51.97
N LEU A 842 -2.03 42.94 52.75
CA LEU A 842 -3.22 42.25 52.23
C LEU A 842 -4.28 43.25 51.74
N PRO A 843 -5.01 42.97 50.64
CA PRO A 843 -6.20 43.75 50.29
C PRO A 843 -7.26 43.61 51.38
N GLY A 844 -8.23 44.52 51.44
CA GLY A 844 -9.16 44.49 52.56
C GLY A 844 -10.43 45.33 52.44
N ILE A 845 -11.20 45.32 53.53
CA ILE A 845 -12.43 46.08 53.69
C ILE A 845 -12.35 46.86 55.00
N ARG A 846 -12.34 48.20 54.93
CA ARG A 846 -12.45 49.09 56.09
C ARG A 846 -13.91 49.46 56.33
N VAL A 847 -14.40 49.22 57.54
CA VAL A 847 -15.74 49.60 58.01
C VAL A 847 -15.61 50.73 59.01
N VAL A 848 -16.13 51.90 58.66
CA VAL A 848 -16.05 53.16 59.43
C VAL A 848 -17.35 53.40 60.19
N ASP A 849 -17.28 53.43 61.51
CA ASP A 849 -18.46 53.65 62.35
C ASP A 849 -18.71 55.12 62.66
N THR A 850 -19.99 55.48 62.70
CA THR A 850 -20.45 56.71 63.33
C THR A 850 -20.72 56.50 64.81
N GLN A 851 -20.20 57.39 65.66
CA GLN A 851 -20.54 57.42 67.07
C GLN A 851 -22.04 57.64 67.28
N VAL A 852 -22.62 57.00 68.30
CA VAL A 852 -23.99 57.28 68.74
C VAL A 852 -24.06 58.74 69.18
N GLY A 853 -24.79 59.55 68.42
CA GLY A 853 -24.97 60.97 68.68
C GLY A 853 -25.63 61.20 70.03
N VAL A 854 -24.86 61.63 71.03
CA VAL A 854 -25.40 62.08 72.31
C VAL A 854 -26.26 63.31 72.06
N LEU A 855 -27.58 63.18 72.25
CA LEU A 855 -28.50 64.31 72.17
C LEU A 855 -27.94 65.50 72.97
N PRO A 856 -27.77 66.69 72.37
CA PRO A 856 -27.33 67.85 73.13
C PRO A 856 -28.31 68.09 74.26
N LYS A 857 -27.81 68.30 75.49
CA LYS A 857 -28.64 68.57 76.67
C LYS A 857 -29.28 69.97 76.57
N ALA A 858 -30.25 70.10 75.69
CA ALA A 858 -31.09 71.27 75.47
C ALA A 858 -32.06 71.43 76.66
N GLY A 859 -31.52 71.85 77.80
CA GLY A 859 -32.29 72.26 78.97
C GLY A 859 -33.05 73.55 78.70
N ALA A 860 -34.09 73.49 77.88
CA ALA A 860 -35.00 74.60 77.66
C ALA A 860 -35.71 74.96 78.97
N ALA A 861 -35.70 76.24 79.33
CA ALA A 861 -36.39 76.72 80.54
C ALA A 861 -37.90 76.45 80.44
N GLY A 862 -38.48 75.93 81.52
CA GLY A 862 -39.88 75.47 81.55
C GLY A 862 -40.90 76.59 81.32
N VAL A 863 -42.15 76.20 81.06
CA VAL A 863 -43.31 76.98 80.52
C VAL A 863 -43.68 78.27 81.30
N TYR A 864 -43.12 78.52 82.48
CA TYR A 864 -43.42 79.67 83.35
C TYR A 864 -43.39 81.08 82.71
N PRO A 865 -42.45 81.48 81.82
CA PRO A 865 -42.49 82.84 81.26
C PRO A 865 -43.68 83.06 80.31
N TYR A 866 -44.16 82.02 79.64
CA TYR A 866 -45.33 82.10 78.76
C TYR A 866 -46.63 82.29 79.57
N LEU A 867 -46.73 81.66 80.75
CA LEU A 867 -47.86 81.87 81.67
C LEU A 867 -47.88 83.29 82.25
N ALA A 868 -46.71 83.87 82.54
CA ALA A 868 -46.61 85.25 83.00
C ALA A 868 -47.07 86.26 81.92
N VAL A 869 -46.68 86.06 80.65
CA VAL A 869 -47.12 86.91 79.53
C VAL A 869 -48.63 86.79 79.29
N ALA A 870 -49.19 85.58 79.37
CA ALA A 870 -50.63 85.36 79.24
C ALA A 870 -51.45 86.08 80.34
N ALA A 871 -50.97 86.06 81.59
CA ALA A 871 -51.60 86.77 82.70
C ALA A 871 -51.60 88.30 82.50
N CYS A 872 -50.48 88.87 82.04
CA CYS A 872 -50.37 90.31 81.76
C CYS A 872 -51.30 90.75 80.61
N LEU A 873 -51.45 89.95 79.55
CA LEU A 873 -52.36 90.26 78.44
C LEU A 873 -53.84 90.19 78.84
N LEU A 874 -54.23 89.25 79.70
CA LEU A 874 -55.58 89.18 80.27
C LEU A 874 -55.87 90.37 81.21
N GLY A 875 -54.89 90.82 82.00
CA GLY A 875 -55.00 92.02 82.83
C GLY A 875 -55.22 93.30 82.00
N ALA A 876 -54.49 93.46 80.89
CA ALA A 876 -54.65 94.60 80.00
C ALA A 876 -56.04 94.66 79.34
N ALA A 877 -56.60 93.51 78.96
CA ALA A 877 -57.95 93.42 78.39
C ALA A 877 -59.04 93.84 79.39
N ALA A 878 -58.89 93.48 80.68
CA ALA A 878 -59.83 93.86 81.72
C ALA A 878 -59.86 95.38 82.00
N GLY A 879 -58.70 96.06 81.94
CA GLY A 879 -58.59 97.50 82.17
C GLY A 879 -59.37 98.35 81.16
N CYS A 880 -59.32 97.99 79.88
CA CYS A 880 -59.98 98.74 78.80
C CYS A 880 -61.53 98.66 78.83
N GLY A 881 -62.11 97.67 79.52
CA GLY A 881 -63.57 97.53 79.63
C GLY A 881 -64.23 98.55 80.58
N TRP A 882 -63.48 99.10 81.55
CA TRP A 882 -64.08 99.88 82.64
C TRP A 882 -64.29 101.37 82.34
N MET A 883 -63.62 101.92 81.30
CA MET A 883 -63.70 103.35 80.95
C MET A 883 -64.77 103.74 79.92
N ARG A 884 -65.69 102.83 79.53
CA ARG A 884 -66.76 103.12 78.54
C ARG A 884 -68.21 103.00 79.05
N ARG A 885 -68.44 103.08 80.37
CA ARG A 885 -69.79 103.05 80.99
C ARG A 885 -70.12 104.18 81.98
N ARG A 886 -69.62 105.39 81.72
CA ARG A 886 -70.23 106.64 82.22
C ARG A 886 -70.14 107.74 81.17
N VAL A 887 -71.30 108.18 80.64
CA VAL A 887 -71.68 109.52 80.12
C VAL A 887 -72.91 109.37 79.20
N VAL A 888 -74.01 110.04 79.57
CA VAL A 888 -75.03 110.75 78.75
C VAL A 888 -75.44 110.07 77.41
N VAL A 889 -76.65 109.52 77.20
CA VAL A 889 -78.02 110.08 77.29
C VAL A 889 -78.31 111.23 76.31
N MET A 890 -78.84 110.96 75.11
CA MET A 890 -79.89 111.81 74.49
C MET A 890 -80.53 111.27 73.20
N SER A 891 -81.84 111.51 73.09
CA SER A 891 -82.68 111.69 71.89
C SER A 891 -82.74 110.66 70.75
N ARG A 892 -83.95 110.09 70.60
CA ARG A 892 -84.55 109.37 69.44
C ARG A 892 -83.95 108.01 69.09
#